data_AF-A0A7G8TFN2-F1
#
_entry.id   AF-A0A7G8TFN2-F1
#
_cell.length_a   1.000
_cell.length_b   1.000
_cell.length_c   1.000
_cell.angle_alpha   90.00
_cell.angle_beta   90.00
_cell.angle_gamma   90.00
#
_symmetry.space_group_name_H-M   'P 1'
#
loop_
_entity.id
_entity.type
_entity.pdbx_description
1 polymer ?
#
loop_
_entity_poly.entity_id
_entity_poly.type
_entity_poly.pdbx_seq_one_letter_code
_entity_poly.pdbx_strand_id
1 'polypeptide(L)'
;MIRNKIKLWISNTPRQLLLPSFYLAVSIGMIWTPLHSLNITFFKREIGQALVNGIDVSQRIQKMSLWGFFYFPLLLAVIFFLFSFLFRRKRVSGKELTFLYHISLVASTILLVSLLNRYRGLSGFDILAAAMVWTVAILLAFRRGEADPESLKWSTFTALSLSVFNVILLRSFGMEIAQRRRDYVILATGYVLLTIFLYEILSRQKGEADRARLRSTATPIYAAPCFLSLFLEICNILNQWNIFVFHKALWGSAIFLFCILIWLTWYHRATGKSIDNDQSKKWQYPLLVLGLAMLACQPSMQITASPELFEMSNHGDAVYGLLKYGEIPIVQNLDAHMLAYELGRILFGTLNQNAFGAIYFEYSLVPLVYILFYLLLRRFLEDDTLALLLILLFPFSQEYCFSYFGMGVLVYLTATYAYRKRTIGAFLTFFSSCVFACLYRMDVGFSMAIAAAIILLLFCLTDKNKKLLLRRYFSMGIAVLFLFVGIWTVLCLSKGVSPLARTLEFLDIMQSNVRWAYSGLGDSSKAIFVIAYLVVPTIVTVIAGLIFFRKSDRRTPQHFIFAMLALSYLLNFPRSLVRHGVGESMWVAVFSMSVLAVACGVYLLKEKNKFIFVASLAGMLFSLQLLCGIPNISGTSLLKAQTDGILNANQYREYSQKVDRVVESDQLKKEYEPLKTFFDATLKDNETFWDYSHQTLLYALTGRKKPMYTDQSPSFLNGEYSQLMYLKEIEKCNCPYAVIRSYNDGFDGVPSSVAEYLTSEYLYSHYKPLCIVGGYQIWAQNNCYESKNVALQKSINMHYQTLSLTQDYASVLTGRQTKVALQSSEIHISSVAADPGVVGFEKNSKLQTAMAAEPYLCMKIDYSSTASGLFQCFYTTKKGENFSEEKSVRIQVDKSGTLRFSIPCSAYTTLRFDIPDGADFTLKNIQYCCQTASAATLSNVTFIDYNYDGLTHSYSVGELPYLWGTCDTAKRQDVLEKIGMDGTVGSAGLDTLTGNYIEVNTTATQAGIGTVHVLRADGSPAILVSFHLHAGKNRYLIRISWDSMWYSGMVNSVNFDSNVQLNGTSINILKGDTNLNGLKTYALQHFSQ
;
A
#
# COMPACT_ATOMS: atom_id res chain seq x y z
N MET A 1 -45.95 -2.73 29.36
CA MET A 1 -46.91 -1.66 29.04
C MET A 1 -46.32 -0.55 28.14
N ILE A 2 -45.22 0.12 28.52
CA ILE A 2 -44.55 1.17 27.72
C ILE A 2 -44.17 0.68 26.31
N ARG A 3 -43.59 -0.53 26.20
CA ARG A 3 -43.27 -1.17 24.91
C ARG A 3 -44.48 -1.34 23.99
N ASN A 4 -45.68 -1.58 24.53
CA ASN A 4 -46.91 -1.71 23.74
C ASN A 4 -47.48 -0.35 23.34
N LYS A 5 -47.36 0.69 24.19
CA LYS A 5 -47.75 2.07 23.84
C LYS A 5 -46.83 2.67 22.77
N ILE A 6 -45.51 2.47 22.88
CA ILE A 6 -44.54 2.88 21.83
C ILE A 6 -44.82 2.13 20.52
N LYS A 7 -45.10 0.82 20.58
CA LYS A 7 -45.49 0.01 19.40
C LYS A 7 -46.73 0.52 18.68
N LEU A 8 -47.80 0.83 19.41
CA LEU A 8 -49.07 1.33 18.86
C LEU A 8 -48.92 2.75 18.30
N TRP A 9 -47.96 3.50 18.82
CA TRP A 9 -47.62 4.84 18.38
C TRP A 9 -46.83 4.81 17.05
N ILE A 10 -45.80 3.95 16.93
CA ILE A 10 -45.02 3.79 15.68
C ILE A 10 -45.89 3.26 14.53
N SER A 11 -46.82 2.33 14.79
CA SER A 11 -47.67 1.77 13.73
C SER A 11 -48.66 2.76 13.11
N ASN A 12 -49.01 3.82 13.85
CA ASN A 12 -50.00 4.83 13.44
C ASN A 12 -49.37 6.14 12.96
N THR A 13 -48.05 6.18 12.79
CA THR A 13 -47.30 7.39 12.41
C THR A 13 -47.18 7.49 10.88
N PRO A 14 -47.50 8.64 10.25
CA PRO A 14 -47.42 8.80 8.81
C PRO A 14 -45.98 8.69 8.30
N ARG A 15 -45.72 7.76 7.37
CA ARG A 15 -44.39 7.57 6.76
C ARG A 15 -43.89 8.81 6.01
N GLN A 16 -44.80 9.69 5.58
CA GLN A 16 -44.47 10.94 4.88
C GLN A 16 -43.59 11.89 5.73
N LEU A 17 -43.56 11.74 7.06
CA LEU A 17 -42.77 12.60 7.95
C LEU A 17 -41.28 12.23 8.00
N LEU A 18 -40.87 11.08 7.48
CA LEU A 18 -39.48 10.61 7.58
C LEU A 18 -38.50 11.49 6.79
N LEU A 19 -38.83 11.84 5.55
CA LEU A 19 -37.98 12.65 4.69
C LEU A 19 -37.84 14.10 5.19
N PRO A 20 -38.92 14.80 5.62
CA PRO A 20 -38.80 16.07 6.32
C PRO A 20 -37.94 16.00 7.59
N SER A 21 -38.08 14.92 8.37
CA SER A 21 -37.28 14.72 9.59
C SER A 21 -35.81 14.50 9.27
N PHE A 22 -35.52 13.75 8.20
CA PHE A 22 -34.16 13.52 7.71
C PHE A 22 -33.52 14.81 7.20
N TYR A 23 -34.22 15.57 6.35
CA TYR A 23 -33.75 16.86 5.87
C TYR A 23 -33.40 17.79 7.03
N LEU A 24 -34.31 17.96 8.00
CA LEU A 24 -34.07 18.83 9.15
C LEU A 24 -32.94 18.31 10.06
N ALA A 25 -32.85 17.00 10.29
CA ALA A 25 -31.78 16.40 11.07
C ALA A 25 -30.41 16.62 10.41
N VAL A 26 -30.30 16.45 9.09
CA VAL A 26 -29.08 16.73 8.33
C VAL A 26 -28.73 18.21 8.41
N SER A 27 -29.68 19.11 8.18
CA SER A 27 -29.44 20.56 8.26
C SER A 27 -29.00 21.01 9.65
N ILE A 28 -29.59 20.47 10.73
CA ILE A 28 -29.17 20.76 12.11
C ILE A 28 -27.82 20.12 12.43
N GLY A 29 -27.59 18.88 12.00
CA GLY A 29 -26.32 18.19 12.23
C GLY A 29 -25.15 18.79 11.44
N MET A 30 -25.40 19.53 10.36
CA MET A 30 -24.39 20.33 9.67
C MET A 30 -23.96 21.58 10.47
N ILE A 31 -24.80 22.07 11.40
CA ILE A 31 -24.49 23.24 12.24
C ILE A 31 -23.56 22.85 13.41
N TRP A 32 -23.64 21.61 13.89
CA TRP A 32 -22.87 21.15 15.04
C TRP A 32 -21.73 20.20 14.63
N THR A 33 -20.48 20.62 14.86
CA THR A 33 -19.29 19.81 14.55
C THR A 33 -18.79 19.08 15.80
N PRO A 34 -18.66 17.73 15.80
CA PRO A 34 -18.19 16.96 16.95
C PRO A 34 -16.67 17.10 17.23
N LEU A 35 -15.95 17.81 16.37
CA LEU A 35 -14.49 18.00 16.43
C LEU A 35 -14.06 19.19 17.30
N HIS A 36 -14.98 19.84 18.03
CA HIS A 36 -14.60 20.87 18.99
C HIS A 36 -13.91 20.25 20.23
N SER A 37 -12.85 20.93 20.68
CA SER A 37 -12.07 20.61 21.90
C SER A 37 -11.47 19.20 21.87
N LEU A 38 -10.53 18.94 20.96
CA LEU A 38 -9.77 17.69 20.89
C LEU A 38 -8.43 17.78 21.64
N ASN A 39 -8.38 18.58 22.70
CA ASN A 39 -7.15 18.85 23.42
C ASN A 39 -6.62 17.58 24.08
N ILE A 40 -5.31 17.39 23.97
CA ILE A 40 -4.59 16.27 24.58
C ILE A 40 -4.44 16.55 26.07
N THR A 41 -4.84 15.60 26.91
CA THR A 41 -4.72 15.69 28.37
C THR A 41 -3.67 14.74 28.94
N PHE A 42 -3.26 13.75 28.16
CA PHE A 42 -2.30 12.72 28.56
C PHE A 42 -1.44 12.33 27.35
N PHE A 43 -0.11 12.33 27.53
CA PHE A 43 0.83 12.04 26.47
C PHE A 43 1.57 10.70 26.71
N LYS A 44 1.36 9.74 25.79
CA LYS A 44 1.99 8.40 25.82
C LYS A 44 3.32 8.30 25.07
N ARG A 45 3.87 9.43 24.60
CA ARG A 45 5.07 9.46 23.77
C ARG A 45 4.97 8.70 22.44
N GLU A 46 3.75 8.50 21.96
CA GLU A 46 3.47 8.13 20.57
C GLU A 46 3.37 9.41 19.75
N ILE A 47 4.18 9.53 18.70
CA ILE A 47 4.32 10.79 17.95
C ILE A 47 3.85 10.58 16.51
N GLY A 48 2.80 11.30 16.13
CA GLY A 48 2.25 11.33 14.77
C GLY A 48 1.76 12.72 14.41
N GLN A 49 1.40 12.93 13.14
CA GLN A 49 1.09 14.26 12.61
C GLN A 49 -0.09 14.93 13.35
N ALA A 50 -1.16 14.20 13.65
CA ALA A 50 -2.31 14.73 14.40
C ALA A 50 -1.92 15.23 15.80
N LEU A 51 -1.04 14.49 16.49
CA LEU A 51 -0.60 14.81 17.85
C LEU A 51 0.27 16.07 17.87
N VAL A 52 1.20 16.19 16.91
CA VAL A 52 2.02 17.41 16.72
C VAL A 52 1.15 18.66 16.50
N ASN A 53 -0.04 18.49 15.92
CA ASN A 53 -1.03 19.56 15.74
C ASN A 53 -2.04 19.69 16.90
N GLY A 54 -1.80 19.05 18.04
CA GLY A 54 -2.62 19.18 19.25
C GLY A 54 -3.93 18.40 19.23
N ILE A 55 -4.07 17.41 18.36
CA ILE A 55 -5.32 16.65 18.20
C ILE A 55 -5.22 15.28 18.86
N ASP A 56 -6.04 15.05 19.88
CA ASP A 56 -6.23 13.74 20.49
C ASP A 56 -7.04 12.82 19.53
N VAL A 57 -6.33 11.87 18.94
CA VAL A 57 -6.86 10.90 17.98
C VAL A 57 -7.90 9.96 18.64
N SER A 58 -7.68 9.58 19.91
CA SER A 58 -8.59 8.71 20.63
C SER A 58 -9.92 9.42 20.90
N GLN A 59 -9.87 10.67 21.34
CA GLN A 59 -11.06 11.51 21.50
C GLN A 59 -11.74 11.79 20.16
N ARG A 60 -10.99 12.01 19.08
CA ARG A 60 -11.55 12.19 17.73
C ARG A 60 -12.37 10.97 17.31
N ILE A 61 -11.80 9.77 17.41
CA ILE A 61 -12.49 8.51 17.09
C ILE A 61 -13.74 8.36 17.95
N GLN A 62 -13.62 8.57 19.26
CA GLN A 62 -14.74 8.44 20.19
C GLN A 62 -15.87 9.42 19.88
N LYS A 63 -15.58 10.72 19.74
CA LYS A 63 -16.58 11.76 19.47
C LYS A 63 -17.25 11.56 18.11
N MET A 64 -16.48 11.27 17.06
CA MET A 64 -17.02 11.00 15.72
C MET A 64 -17.89 9.75 15.69
N SER A 65 -17.47 8.67 16.37
CA SER A 65 -18.26 7.44 16.48
C SER A 65 -19.55 7.68 17.27
N LEU A 66 -19.48 8.39 18.41
CA LEU A 66 -20.68 8.76 19.19
C LEU A 66 -21.64 9.64 18.38
N TRP A 67 -21.10 10.59 17.63
CA TRP A 67 -21.87 11.48 16.78
C TRP A 67 -22.60 10.73 15.66
N GLY A 68 -21.86 9.98 14.84
CA GLY A 68 -22.40 9.27 13.69
C GLY A 68 -23.32 8.11 14.05
N PHE A 69 -23.05 7.40 15.15
CA PHE A 69 -23.80 6.18 15.51
C PHE A 69 -24.88 6.39 16.57
N PHE A 70 -24.78 7.43 17.40
CA PHE A 70 -25.72 7.65 18.50
C PHE A 70 -26.42 9.00 18.40
N TYR A 71 -25.70 10.12 18.44
CA TYR A 71 -26.32 11.44 18.54
C TYR A 71 -27.13 11.82 17.29
N PHE A 72 -26.59 11.61 16.09
CA PHE A 72 -27.30 11.97 14.87
C PHE A 72 -28.52 11.08 14.61
N PRO A 73 -28.45 9.73 14.74
CA PRO A 73 -29.64 8.89 14.71
C PRO A 73 -30.67 9.24 15.80
N LEU A 74 -30.22 9.62 17.01
CA LEU A 74 -31.10 10.09 18.08
C LEU A 74 -31.77 11.41 17.72
N LEU A 75 -31.04 12.38 17.17
CA LEU A 75 -31.56 13.66 16.69
C LEU A 75 -32.64 13.43 15.63
N LEU A 76 -32.37 12.56 14.65
CA LEU A 76 -33.36 12.14 13.66
C LEU A 76 -34.59 11.52 14.32
N ALA A 77 -34.40 10.61 15.29
CA ALA A 77 -35.50 9.96 16.00
C ALA A 77 -36.32 10.97 16.81
N VAL A 78 -35.68 11.95 17.46
CA VAL A 78 -36.33 13.02 18.23
C VAL A 78 -37.11 13.95 17.29
N ILE A 79 -36.53 14.40 16.17
CA ILE A 79 -37.22 15.24 15.18
C ILE A 79 -38.40 14.49 14.59
N PHE A 80 -38.20 13.23 14.20
CA PHE A 80 -39.27 12.36 13.72
C PHE A 80 -40.36 12.21 14.79
N PHE A 81 -39.98 12.05 16.06
CA PHE A 81 -40.94 11.92 17.15
C PHE A 81 -41.72 13.21 17.38
N LEU A 82 -41.04 14.34 17.36
CA LEU A 82 -41.61 15.68 17.49
C LEU A 82 -42.62 15.96 16.37
N PHE A 83 -42.24 15.72 15.11
CA PHE A 83 -43.15 15.85 13.97
C PHE A 83 -44.37 14.93 14.15
N SER A 84 -44.13 13.66 14.47
CA SER A 84 -45.22 12.70 14.69
C SER A 84 -46.17 13.10 15.82
N PHE A 85 -45.66 13.73 16.89
CA PHE A 85 -46.47 14.25 17.99
C PHE A 85 -47.27 15.51 17.59
N LEU A 86 -46.62 16.48 16.95
CA LEU A 86 -47.23 17.74 16.51
C LEU A 86 -48.34 17.51 15.47
N PHE A 87 -48.05 16.69 14.47
CA PHE A 87 -48.97 16.38 13.36
C PHE A 87 -50.08 15.38 13.73
N ARG A 88 -50.01 14.78 14.93
CA ARG A 88 -51.10 13.95 15.48
C ARG A 88 -52.11 14.76 16.30
N ARG A 89 -51.67 15.84 16.96
CA ARG A 89 -52.55 16.72 17.77
C ARG A 89 -53.42 17.63 16.92
N LYS A 90 -52.89 18.14 15.81
CA LYS A 90 -53.67 18.82 14.79
C LYS A 90 -54.18 17.72 13.83
N ARG A 91 -55.47 17.65 13.51
CA ARG A 91 -56.03 16.69 12.53
C ARG A 91 -55.56 17.03 11.10
N VAL A 92 -54.25 16.98 10.87
CA VAL A 92 -53.61 17.35 9.60
C VAL A 92 -54.00 16.30 8.57
N SER A 93 -54.54 16.79 7.45
CA SER A 93 -55.00 15.96 6.35
C SER A 93 -53.83 15.26 5.66
N GLY A 94 -54.09 14.09 5.06
CA GLY A 94 -53.08 13.36 4.29
C GLY A 94 -52.48 14.18 3.13
N LYS A 95 -53.21 15.19 2.62
CA LYS A 95 -52.76 16.10 1.56
C LYS A 95 -51.65 17.05 2.05
N GLU A 96 -51.75 17.59 3.26
CA GLU A 96 -50.74 18.48 3.86
C GLU A 96 -49.44 17.73 4.20
N LEU A 97 -49.55 16.50 4.71
CA LEU A 97 -48.39 15.62 4.94
C LEU A 97 -47.70 15.24 3.64
N THR A 98 -48.49 15.00 2.59
CA THR A 98 -47.98 14.73 1.25
C THR A 98 -47.30 15.98 0.66
N PHE A 99 -47.85 17.17 0.87
CA PHE A 99 -47.23 18.43 0.46
C PHE A 99 -45.88 18.67 1.18
N LEU A 100 -45.82 18.46 2.49
CA LEU A 100 -44.57 18.56 3.26
C LEU A 100 -43.51 17.56 2.76
N TYR A 101 -43.93 16.34 2.45
CA TYR A 101 -43.05 15.34 1.83
C TYR A 101 -42.53 15.81 0.47
N HIS A 102 -43.37 16.36 -0.41
CA HIS A 102 -42.94 16.88 -1.71
C HIS A 102 -42.00 18.08 -1.57
N ILE A 103 -42.26 19.02 -0.66
CA ILE A 103 -41.34 20.13 -0.39
C ILE A 103 -40.01 19.62 0.13
N SER A 104 -40.01 18.70 1.10
CA SER A 104 -38.77 18.11 1.62
C SER A 104 -38.04 17.29 0.57
N LEU A 105 -38.76 16.67 -0.38
CA LEU A 105 -38.16 16.00 -1.53
C LEU A 105 -37.48 17.00 -2.47
N VAL A 106 -38.15 18.09 -2.83
CA VAL A 106 -37.58 19.17 -3.66
C VAL A 106 -36.39 19.83 -2.94
N ALA A 107 -36.51 20.15 -1.65
CA ALA A 107 -35.44 20.74 -0.85
C ALA A 107 -34.25 19.78 -0.66
N SER A 108 -34.50 18.48 -0.45
CA SER A 108 -33.44 17.46 -0.42
C SER A 108 -32.77 17.30 -1.79
N THR A 109 -33.53 17.48 -2.88
CA THR A 109 -33.00 17.46 -4.25
C THR A 109 -32.15 18.69 -4.51
N ILE A 110 -32.54 19.88 -4.05
CA ILE A 110 -31.72 21.10 -4.14
C ILE A 110 -30.46 20.97 -3.26
N LEU A 111 -30.56 20.39 -2.06
CA LEU A 111 -29.41 20.08 -1.21
C LEU A 111 -28.45 19.12 -1.94
N LEU A 112 -28.97 18.04 -2.52
CA LEU A 112 -28.19 17.11 -3.35
C LEU A 112 -27.58 17.81 -4.57
N VAL A 113 -28.34 18.61 -5.32
CA VAL A 113 -27.87 19.30 -6.53
C VAL A 113 -26.82 20.38 -6.21
N SER A 114 -26.96 21.12 -5.12
CA SER A 114 -25.93 22.06 -4.62
C SER A 114 -24.65 21.35 -4.18
N LEU A 115 -24.77 20.12 -3.64
CA LEU A 115 -23.64 19.26 -3.31
C LEU A 115 -22.98 18.63 -4.55
N LEU A 116 -23.76 18.40 -5.62
CA LEU A 116 -23.33 17.77 -6.86
C LEU A 116 -22.75 18.75 -7.89
N ASN A 117 -23.22 20.00 -7.91
CA ASN A 117 -22.85 21.00 -8.93
C ASN A 117 -21.47 21.65 -8.75
N ARG A 118 -20.69 21.27 -7.72
CA ARG A 118 -19.40 21.91 -7.44
C ARG A 118 -18.29 21.44 -8.40
N TYR A 119 -18.32 20.20 -8.91
CA TYR A 119 -17.26 19.66 -9.76
C TYR A 119 -17.73 18.49 -10.65
N ARG A 120 -18.06 18.80 -11.92
CA ARG A 120 -17.66 18.08 -13.16
C ARG A 120 -18.75 17.82 -14.20
N GLY A 121 -18.33 18.02 -15.46
CA GLY A 121 -18.98 17.51 -16.66
C GLY A 121 -18.74 16.00 -16.84
N LEU A 122 -19.76 15.34 -17.37
CA LEU A 122 -19.84 13.89 -17.55
C LEU A 122 -19.98 13.57 -19.03
N SER A 123 -19.33 12.50 -19.49
CA SER A 123 -19.83 11.70 -20.60
C SER A 123 -19.47 10.23 -20.39
N GLY A 124 -20.41 9.34 -20.65
CA GLY A 124 -20.29 7.89 -20.43
C GLY A 124 -21.57 7.18 -20.82
N PHE A 125 -21.96 7.32 -22.09
CA PHE A 125 -23.26 6.88 -22.64
C PHE A 125 -23.22 5.46 -23.24
N ASP A 126 -22.06 4.78 -23.23
CA ASP A 126 -21.84 3.58 -24.07
C ASP A 126 -22.28 2.24 -23.45
N ILE A 127 -22.39 2.14 -22.12
CA ILE A 127 -22.79 0.89 -21.45
C ILE A 127 -24.33 0.72 -21.44
N LEU A 128 -25.07 1.82 -21.39
CA LEU A 128 -26.54 1.82 -21.44
C LEU A 128 -27.08 1.49 -22.84
N ALA A 129 -26.39 1.92 -23.90
CA ALA A 129 -26.75 1.61 -25.29
C ALA A 129 -26.61 0.11 -25.60
N ALA A 130 -25.54 -0.54 -25.10
CA ALA A 130 -25.37 -1.98 -25.25
C ALA A 130 -26.46 -2.77 -24.50
N ALA A 131 -26.79 -2.39 -23.26
CA ALA A 131 -27.86 -3.03 -22.48
C ALA A 131 -29.25 -2.85 -23.12
N MET A 132 -29.53 -1.70 -23.75
CA MET A 132 -30.76 -1.46 -24.51
C MET A 132 -30.85 -2.34 -25.76
N VAL A 133 -29.75 -2.51 -26.52
CA VAL A 133 -29.72 -3.38 -27.70
C VAL A 133 -29.97 -4.85 -27.31
N TRP A 134 -29.38 -5.32 -26.20
CA TRP A 134 -29.63 -6.67 -25.68
C TRP A 134 -31.08 -6.87 -25.20
N THR A 135 -31.65 -5.88 -24.53
CA THR A 135 -33.05 -5.92 -24.07
C THR A 135 -34.01 -5.95 -25.25
N VAL A 136 -33.75 -5.19 -26.31
CA VAL A 136 -34.56 -5.17 -27.55
C VAL A 136 -34.43 -6.49 -28.32
N ALA A 137 -33.24 -7.08 -28.41
CA ALA A 137 -33.03 -8.38 -29.06
C ALA A 137 -33.76 -9.52 -28.32
N ILE A 138 -33.72 -9.51 -26.98
CA ILE A 138 -34.43 -10.46 -26.12
C ILE A 138 -35.96 -10.28 -26.26
N LEU A 139 -36.45 -9.03 -26.27
CA LEU A 139 -37.87 -8.73 -26.47
C LEU A 139 -38.38 -9.13 -27.87
N LEU A 140 -37.55 -9.02 -28.91
CA LEU A 140 -37.88 -9.49 -30.27
C LEU A 140 -37.95 -11.02 -30.36
N ALA A 141 -37.12 -11.75 -29.61
CA ALA A 141 -37.20 -13.20 -29.48
C ALA A 141 -38.44 -13.66 -28.71
N PHE A 142 -38.84 -12.91 -27.66
CA PHE A 142 -40.06 -13.19 -26.88
C PHE A 142 -41.37 -12.92 -27.64
N ARG A 143 -41.40 -11.93 -28.56
CA ARG A 143 -42.61 -11.55 -29.31
C ARG A 143 -43.10 -12.63 -30.29
N ARG A 144 -42.30 -13.65 -30.60
CA ARG A 144 -42.68 -14.79 -31.46
C ARG A 144 -43.15 -16.04 -30.69
N GLY A 145 -43.11 -16.06 -29.36
CA GLY A 145 -43.67 -17.16 -28.56
C GLY A 145 -42.94 -18.52 -28.63
N GLU A 146 -41.78 -18.62 -29.29
CA GLU A 146 -41.12 -19.90 -29.59
C GLU A 146 -39.92 -20.27 -28.69
N ALA A 147 -39.45 -19.38 -27.81
CA ALA A 147 -38.23 -19.62 -27.01
C ALA A 147 -38.53 -19.92 -25.54
N ASP A 148 -38.01 -21.03 -25.02
CA ASP A 148 -38.08 -21.39 -23.60
C ASP A 148 -37.09 -20.52 -22.78
N PRO A 149 -37.56 -19.70 -21.80
CA PRO A 149 -36.70 -18.83 -21.00
C PRO A 149 -35.53 -19.54 -20.31
N GLU A 150 -35.72 -20.79 -19.86
CA GLU A 150 -34.62 -21.56 -19.26
C GLU A 150 -33.61 -22.00 -20.32
N SER A 151 -34.05 -22.39 -21.51
CA SER A 151 -33.15 -22.73 -22.62
C SER A 151 -32.32 -21.53 -23.08
N LEU A 152 -32.91 -20.33 -23.13
CA LEU A 152 -32.20 -19.08 -23.43
C LEU A 152 -31.14 -18.72 -22.36
N LYS A 153 -31.49 -18.90 -21.08
CA LYS A 153 -30.57 -18.67 -19.97
C LYS A 153 -29.36 -19.60 -20.01
N TRP A 154 -29.60 -20.91 -20.16
CA TRP A 154 -28.53 -21.91 -20.19
C TRP A 154 -27.66 -21.81 -21.45
N SER A 155 -28.27 -21.50 -22.60
CA SER A 155 -27.50 -21.23 -23.83
C SER A 155 -26.63 -19.99 -23.69
N THR A 156 -27.11 -18.92 -23.05
CA THR A 156 -26.33 -17.70 -22.82
C THR A 156 -25.10 -17.96 -21.95
N PHE A 157 -25.24 -18.67 -20.83
CA PHE A 157 -24.09 -18.99 -19.95
C PHE A 157 -23.11 -19.99 -20.58
N THR A 158 -23.61 -20.95 -21.36
CA THR A 158 -22.76 -21.87 -22.12
C THR A 158 -22.01 -21.11 -23.23
N ALA A 159 -22.70 -20.22 -23.95
CA ALA A 159 -22.11 -19.36 -24.98
C ALA A 159 -21.07 -18.42 -24.40
N LEU A 160 -21.25 -17.93 -23.17
CA LEU A 160 -20.24 -17.12 -22.48
C LEU A 160 -18.95 -17.89 -22.19
N SER A 161 -19.04 -19.18 -21.86
CA SER A 161 -17.85 -20.03 -21.69
C SER A 161 -17.19 -20.33 -23.03
N LEU A 162 -17.99 -20.61 -24.06
CA LEU A 162 -17.52 -20.91 -25.41
C LEU A 162 -17.03 -19.67 -26.18
N SER A 163 -17.41 -18.46 -25.79
CA SER A 163 -16.89 -17.25 -26.45
C SER A 163 -15.37 -17.12 -26.29
N VAL A 164 -14.84 -17.60 -25.16
CA VAL A 164 -13.39 -17.74 -24.89
C VAL A 164 -12.70 -18.61 -25.93
N PHE A 165 -13.31 -19.75 -26.27
CA PHE A 165 -12.77 -20.69 -27.25
C PHE A 165 -12.55 -20.02 -28.60
N ASN A 166 -13.47 -19.16 -29.06
CA ASN A 166 -13.32 -18.50 -30.36
C ASN A 166 -12.14 -17.56 -30.39
N VAL A 167 -11.91 -16.79 -29.33
CA VAL A 167 -10.78 -15.86 -29.29
C VAL A 167 -9.47 -16.62 -29.48
N ILE A 168 -9.38 -17.76 -28.83
CA ILE A 168 -8.19 -18.62 -28.88
C ILE A 168 -8.08 -19.31 -30.22
N LEU A 169 -9.20 -19.82 -30.76
CA LEU A 169 -9.24 -20.46 -32.07
C LEU A 169 -8.82 -19.48 -33.18
N LEU A 170 -9.38 -18.27 -33.19
CA LEU A 170 -9.00 -17.23 -34.15
C LEU A 170 -7.52 -16.84 -34.02
N ARG A 171 -6.97 -16.85 -32.80
CA ARG A 171 -5.53 -16.66 -32.56
C ARG A 171 -4.68 -17.82 -33.03
N SER A 172 -5.16 -19.06 -32.91
CA SER A 172 -4.45 -20.24 -33.42
C SER A 172 -4.26 -20.18 -34.94
N PHE A 173 -5.11 -19.43 -35.64
CA PHE A 173 -4.97 -19.12 -37.07
C PHE A 173 -4.17 -17.83 -37.37
N GLY A 174 -3.51 -17.24 -36.37
CA GLY A 174 -2.64 -16.07 -36.56
C GLY A 174 -3.37 -14.74 -36.74
N MET A 175 -4.66 -14.65 -36.44
CA MET A 175 -5.38 -13.37 -36.57
C MET A 175 -5.07 -12.43 -35.38
N GLU A 176 -4.41 -11.31 -35.67
CA GLU A 176 -4.17 -10.25 -34.67
C GLU A 176 -5.43 -9.41 -34.42
N ILE A 177 -6.24 -9.87 -33.45
CA ILE A 177 -7.50 -9.21 -33.07
C ILE A 177 -7.26 -7.93 -32.22
N ALA A 178 -6.06 -7.76 -31.64
CA ALA A 178 -5.78 -6.77 -30.61
C ALA A 178 -5.98 -5.31 -31.05
N GLN A 179 -5.82 -4.99 -32.35
CA GLN A 179 -5.95 -3.62 -32.85
C GLN A 179 -7.38 -3.24 -33.28
N ARG A 180 -8.33 -4.18 -33.36
CA ARG A 180 -9.70 -3.92 -33.82
C ARG A 180 -10.76 -4.44 -32.84
N ARG A 181 -10.84 -3.81 -31.66
CA ARG A 181 -11.86 -4.11 -30.61
C ARG A 181 -13.28 -4.17 -31.15
N ARG A 182 -13.62 -3.36 -32.16
CA ARG A 182 -14.94 -3.34 -32.81
C ARG A 182 -15.24 -4.65 -33.55
N ASP A 183 -14.29 -5.18 -34.30
CA ASP A 183 -14.45 -6.42 -35.08
C ASP A 183 -14.56 -7.63 -34.16
N TYR A 184 -13.83 -7.63 -33.03
CA TYR A 184 -13.98 -8.61 -31.97
C TYR A 184 -15.38 -8.64 -31.36
N VAL A 185 -15.91 -7.48 -30.97
CA VAL A 185 -17.25 -7.39 -30.38
C VAL A 185 -18.30 -7.91 -31.37
N ILE A 186 -18.15 -7.60 -32.67
CA ILE A 186 -19.05 -8.08 -33.72
C ILE A 186 -18.95 -9.61 -33.89
N LEU A 187 -17.74 -10.16 -33.97
CA LEU A 187 -17.52 -11.61 -34.13
C LEU A 187 -17.95 -12.40 -32.88
N ALA A 188 -17.60 -11.94 -31.69
CA ALA A 188 -18.01 -12.54 -30.43
C ALA A 188 -19.53 -12.50 -30.25
N THR A 189 -20.17 -11.38 -30.61
CA THR A 189 -21.64 -11.24 -30.57
C THR A 189 -22.29 -12.17 -31.59
N GLY A 190 -21.81 -12.20 -32.84
CA GLY A 190 -22.30 -13.10 -33.88
C GLY A 190 -22.19 -14.58 -33.50
N TYR A 191 -21.11 -14.97 -32.84
CA TYR A 191 -20.93 -16.36 -32.38
C TYR A 191 -21.77 -16.69 -31.15
N VAL A 192 -21.92 -15.77 -30.19
CA VAL A 192 -22.84 -15.97 -29.06
C VAL A 192 -24.27 -16.17 -29.60
N LEU A 193 -24.68 -15.37 -30.57
CA LEU A 193 -25.96 -15.52 -31.25
C LEU A 193 -26.06 -16.87 -32.00
N LEU A 194 -25.01 -17.30 -32.70
CA LEU A 194 -24.95 -18.61 -33.36
C LEU A 194 -25.03 -19.76 -32.34
N THR A 195 -24.34 -19.67 -31.21
CA THR A 195 -24.35 -20.68 -30.15
C THR A 195 -25.72 -20.77 -29.49
N ILE A 196 -26.36 -19.62 -29.23
CA ILE A 196 -27.74 -19.55 -28.75
C ILE A 196 -28.68 -20.19 -29.79
N PHE A 197 -28.52 -19.87 -31.06
CA PHE A 197 -29.31 -20.43 -32.16
C PHE A 197 -29.14 -21.95 -32.31
N LEU A 198 -27.90 -22.46 -32.29
CA LEU A 198 -27.60 -23.89 -32.35
C LEU A 198 -28.12 -24.63 -31.13
N TYR A 199 -27.95 -24.06 -29.93
CA TYR A 199 -28.50 -24.64 -28.70
C TYR A 199 -30.03 -24.68 -28.74
N GLU A 200 -30.68 -23.62 -29.22
CA GLU A 200 -32.13 -23.57 -29.43
C GLU A 200 -32.58 -24.64 -30.42
N ILE A 201 -31.94 -24.78 -31.59
CA ILE A 201 -32.24 -25.84 -32.57
C ILE A 201 -32.12 -27.23 -31.94
N LEU A 202 -31.01 -27.50 -31.25
CA LEU A 202 -30.76 -28.77 -30.58
C LEU A 202 -31.75 -29.06 -29.44
N SER A 203 -32.34 -28.01 -28.84
CA SER A 203 -33.30 -28.11 -27.74
C SER A 203 -34.76 -28.18 -28.21
N ARG A 204 -35.09 -27.56 -29.36
CA ARG A 204 -36.46 -27.49 -29.92
C ARG A 204 -36.96 -28.84 -30.43
N GLN A 205 -36.06 -29.71 -30.89
CA GLN A 205 -36.41 -31.05 -31.36
C GLN A 205 -36.51 -32.11 -30.24
N LYS A 206 -36.35 -31.71 -28.97
CA LYS A 206 -36.17 -32.64 -27.83
C LYS A 206 -37.14 -32.38 -26.68
N GLY A 207 -37.54 -33.44 -25.97
CA GLY A 207 -38.40 -33.33 -24.78
C GLY A 207 -37.71 -32.69 -23.57
N GLU A 208 -38.49 -32.30 -22.55
CA GLU A 208 -38.02 -31.68 -21.29
C GLU A 208 -36.84 -32.44 -20.65
N ALA A 209 -36.89 -33.77 -20.64
CA ALA A 209 -35.88 -34.63 -20.07
C ALA A 209 -34.51 -34.54 -20.80
N ASP A 210 -34.54 -34.40 -22.12
CA ASP A 210 -33.33 -34.24 -22.93
C ASP A 210 -32.76 -32.83 -22.82
N ARG A 211 -33.62 -31.80 -22.68
CA ARG A 211 -33.20 -30.43 -22.36
C ARG A 211 -32.52 -30.36 -20.99
N ALA A 212 -33.09 -31.02 -19.98
CA ALA A 212 -32.48 -31.15 -18.65
C ALA A 212 -31.13 -31.88 -18.69
N ARG A 213 -31.02 -32.95 -19.50
CA ARG A 213 -29.75 -33.68 -19.69
C ARG A 213 -28.68 -32.83 -20.35
N LEU A 214 -29.03 -32.07 -21.39
CA LEU A 214 -28.11 -31.19 -22.09
C LEU A 214 -27.52 -30.15 -21.13
N ARG A 215 -28.37 -29.53 -20.30
CA ARG A 215 -27.98 -28.55 -19.27
C ARG A 215 -27.06 -29.17 -18.20
N SER A 216 -27.47 -30.28 -17.60
CA SER A 216 -26.79 -30.89 -16.47
C SER A 216 -25.42 -31.50 -16.79
N THR A 217 -25.22 -31.94 -18.04
CA THR A 217 -23.95 -32.54 -18.48
C THR A 217 -22.92 -31.51 -18.95
N ALA A 218 -23.30 -30.23 -19.13
CA ALA A 218 -22.43 -29.18 -19.65
C ALA A 218 -21.31 -28.72 -18.68
N THR A 219 -21.19 -29.32 -17.49
CA THR A 219 -20.18 -28.97 -16.48
C THR A 219 -18.74 -28.89 -17.00
N PRO A 220 -18.25 -29.77 -17.91
CA PRO A 220 -16.92 -29.63 -18.51
C PRO A 220 -16.72 -28.31 -19.27
N ILE A 221 -17.75 -27.80 -19.94
CA ILE A 221 -17.69 -26.52 -20.67
C ILE A 221 -17.51 -25.35 -19.71
N TYR A 222 -18.19 -25.38 -18.56
CA TYR A 222 -18.07 -24.37 -17.52
C TYR A 222 -16.70 -24.41 -16.80
N ALA A 223 -16.02 -25.56 -16.81
CA ALA A 223 -14.67 -25.72 -16.27
C ALA A 223 -13.56 -25.35 -17.27
N ALA A 224 -13.85 -25.32 -18.57
CA ALA A 224 -12.86 -25.07 -19.62
C ALA A 224 -12.06 -23.76 -19.43
N PRO A 225 -12.66 -22.62 -19.03
CA PRO A 225 -11.90 -21.39 -18.74
C PRO A 225 -10.88 -21.56 -17.60
N CYS A 226 -11.19 -22.37 -16.57
CA CYS A 226 -10.23 -22.69 -15.50
C CYS A 226 -9.04 -23.47 -16.06
N PHE A 227 -9.30 -24.51 -16.85
CA PHE A 227 -8.26 -25.35 -17.44
C PHE A 227 -7.36 -24.56 -18.39
N LEU A 228 -7.93 -23.64 -19.16
CA LEU A 228 -7.15 -22.73 -20.00
C LEU A 228 -6.21 -21.88 -19.15
N SER A 229 -6.72 -21.23 -18.10
CA SER A 229 -5.89 -20.35 -17.26
C SER A 229 -4.75 -21.11 -16.59
N LEU A 230 -5.05 -22.29 -16.04
CA LEU A 230 -4.06 -23.20 -15.47
C LEU A 230 -3.03 -23.64 -16.52
N PHE A 231 -3.47 -23.99 -17.72
CA PHE A 231 -2.57 -24.38 -18.81
C PHE A 231 -1.62 -23.25 -19.20
N LEU A 232 -2.12 -22.02 -19.35
CA LEU A 232 -1.30 -20.86 -19.68
C LEU A 232 -0.24 -20.61 -18.61
N GLU A 233 -0.59 -20.72 -17.33
CA GLU A 233 0.37 -20.54 -16.25
C GLU A 233 1.33 -21.73 -16.10
N ILE A 234 0.88 -22.97 -16.30
CA ILE A 234 1.76 -24.13 -16.36
C ILE A 234 2.81 -23.95 -17.46
N CYS A 235 2.44 -23.42 -18.63
CA CYS A 235 3.42 -23.11 -19.67
C CYS A 235 4.46 -22.07 -19.22
N ASN A 236 4.05 -21.05 -18.46
CA ASN A 236 4.95 -20.03 -17.92
C ASN A 236 5.87 -20.61 -16.85
N ILE A 237 5.34 -21.46 -15.96
CA ILE A 237 6.12 -22.19 -14.95
C ILE A 237 7.11 -23.11 -15.65
N LEU A 238 6.68 -23.94 -16.60
CA LEU A 238 7.55 -24.84 -17.36
C LEU A 238 8.71 -24.10 -18.04
N ASN A 239 8.48 -22.88 -18.56
CA ASN A 239 9.56 -22.04 -19.08
C ASN A 239 10.64 -21.73 -18.03
N GLN A 240 10.27 -21.52 -16.75
CA GLN A 240 11.24 -21.31 -15.67
C GLN A 240 12.07 -22.55 -15.36
N TRP A 241 11.54 -23.73 -15.68
CA TRP A 241 12.19 -25.03 -15.60
C TRP A 241 12.85 -25.47 -16.91
N ASN A 242 13.05 -24.53 -17.86
CA ASN A 242 13.66 -24.78 -19.19
C ASN A 242 12.87 -25.76 -20.09
N ILE A 243 11.55 -25.87 -19.89
CA ILE A 243 10.65 -26.65 -20.75
C ILE A 243 9.80 -25.68 -21.57
N PHE A 244 9.96 -25.70 -22.89
CA PHE A 244 9.34 -24.73 -23.81
C PHE A 244 8.11 -25.32 -24.49
N VAL A 245 6.95 -24.68 -24.32
CA VAL A 245 5.69 -25.07 -24.97
C VAL A 245 5.42 -24.12 -26.14
N PHE A 246 5.41 -24.68 -27.35
CA PHE A 246 5.05 -23.99 -28.59
C PHE A 246 3.56 -24.18 -28.90
N HIS A 247 3.01 -23.30 -29.73
CA HIS A 247 1.60 -23.29 -30.15
C HIS A 247 0.61 -23.22 -28.98
N LYS A 248 0.87 -22.33 -28.01
CA LYS A 248 0.02 -22.17 -26.80
C LYS A 248 -1.46 -21.97 -27.15
N ALA A 249 -1.77 -21.19 -28.18
CA ALA A 249 -3.14 -20.98 -28.63
C ALA A 249 -3.79 -22.27 -29.16
N LEU A 250 -3.07 -23.09 -29.92
CA LEU A 250 -3.57 -24.36 -30.44
C LEU A 250 -3.89 -25.35 -29.31
N TRP A 251 -2.99 -25.48 -28.33
CA TRP A 251 -3.23 -26.31 -27.15
C TRP A 251 -4.38 -25.79 -26.29
N GLY A 252 -4.50 -24.46 -26.16
CA GLY A 252 -5.66 -23.82 -25.55
C GLY A 252 -6.97 -24.20 -26.25
N SER A 253 -6.99 -24.20 -27.59
CA SER A 253 -8.14 -24.68 -28.38
C SER A 253 -8.40 -26.17 -28.18
N ALA A 254 -7.36 -27.00 -28.10
CA ALA A 254 -7.49 -28.44 -27.87
C ALA A 254 -8.15 -28.75 -26.52
N ILE A 255 -7.87 -27.97 -25.46
CA ILE A 255 -8.52 -28.11 -24.14
C ILE A 255 -10.03 -27.92 -24.25
N PHE A 256 -10.49 -26.92 -25.00
CA PHE A 256 -11.92 -26.69 -25.22
C PHE A 256 -12.56 -27.80 -26.04
N LEU A 257 -11.91 -28.26 -27.11
CA LEU A 257 -12.39 -29.40 -27.90
C LEU A 257 -12.51 -30.67 -27.03
N PHE A 258 -11.54 -30.91 -26.16
CA PHE A 258 -11.58 -32.02 -25.21
C PHE A 258 -12.74 -31.88 -24.22
N CYS A 259 -12.98 -30.69 -23.67
CA CYS A 259 -14.14 -30.43 -22.81
C CYS A 259 -15.48 -30.63 -23.54
N ILE A 260 -15.56 -30.25 -24.82
CA ILE A 260 -16.73 -30.49 -25.68
C ILE A 260 -16.94 -32.01 -25.88
N LEU A 261 -15.88 -32.77 -26.17
CA LEU A 261 -15.96 -34.22 -26.34
C LEU A 261 -16.40 -34.93 -25.05
N ILE A 262 -15.89 -34.51 -23.88
CA ILE A 262 -16.34 -35.03 -22.58
C ILE A 262 -17.82 -34.71 -22.38
N TRP A 263 -18.25 -33.48 -22.66
CA TRP A 263 -19.64 -33.08 -22.54
C TRP A 263 -20.56 -33.92 -23.42
N LEU A 264 -20.22 -34.12 -24.71
CA LEU A 264 -20.99 -34.96 -25.63
C LEU A 264 -21.05 -36.42 -25.15
N THR A 265 -19.93 -36.96 -24.67
CA THR A 265 -19.86 -38.31 -24.12
C THR A 265 -20.74 -38.47 -22.88
N TRP A 266 -20.71 -37.50 -21.97
CA TRP A 266 -21.55 -37.48 -20.78
C TRP A 266 -23.03 -37.33 -21.13
N TYR A 267 -23.35 -36.47 -22.09
CA TYR A 267 -24.70 -36.32 -22.62
C TYR A 267 -25.24 -37.65 -23.15
N HIS A 268 -24.48 -38.38 -23.98
CA HIS A 268 -24.90 -39.68 -24.50
C HIS A 268 -24.99 -40.76 -23.42
N ARG A 269 -24.07 -40.81 -22.46
CA ARG A 269 -24.10 -41.80 -21.36
C ARG A 269 -25.21 -41.55 -20.34
N ALA A 270 -25.70 -40.32 -20.24
CA ALA A 270 -26.78 -39.97 -19.33
C ALA A 270 -28.19 -40.23 -19.94
N THR A 271 -28.23 -40.84 -21.13
CA THR A 271 -29.49 -41.22 -21.82
C THR A 271 -30.31 -42.20 -20.99
N GLY A 272 -31.59 -41.89 -20.77
CA GLY A 272 -32.51 -42.71 -19.97
C GLY A 272 -32.42 -42.53 -18.45
N LYS A 273 -31.52 -41.67 -17.93
CA LYS A 273 -31.41 -41.39 -16.49
C LYS A 273 -32.19 -40.11 -16.12
N SER A 274 -32.89 -40.13 -14.97
CA SER A 274 -33.45 -38.91 -14.39
C SER A 274 -32.32 -38.06 -13.81
N ILE A 275 -32.21 -36.79 -14.23
CA ILE A 275 -31.15 -35.90 -13.77
C ILE A 275 -31.77 -34.69 -13.07
N ASP A 276 -31.27 -34.41 -11.88
CA ASP A 276 -31.68 -33.25 -11.09
C ASP A 276 -30.97 -31.98 -11.60
N ASN A 277 -31.73 -31.11 -12.27
CA ASN A 277 -31.25 -29.83 -12.78
C ASN A 277 -30.74 -28.90 -11.67
N ASP A 278 -31.25 -28.97 -10.44
CA ASP A 278 -30.81 -28.09 -9.36
C ASP A 278 -29.45 -28.49 -8.76
N GLN A 279 -28.98 -29.72 -9.01
CA GLN A 279 -27.61 -30.09 -8.67
C GLN A 279 -26.59 -29.50 -9.63
N SER A 280 -26.93 -29.32 -10.91
CA SER A 280 -25.98 -28.82 -11.92
C SER A 280 -25.50 -27.40 -11.64
N LYS A 281 -26.43 -26.50 -11.23
CA LYS A 281 -26.15 -25.11 -10.83
C LYS A 281 -25.15 -25.01 -9.68
N LYS A 282 -25.10 -26.00 -8.79
CA LYS A 282 -24.19 -26.01 -7.62
C LYS A 282 -22.72 -26.05 -8.03
N TRP A 283 -22.41 -26.60 -9.20
CA TRP A 283 -21.05 -26.75 -9.69
C TRP A 283 -20.77 -25.80 -10.86
N GLN A 284 -21.70 -25.71 -11.80
CA GLN A 284 -21.53 -24.93 -13.02
C GLN A 284 -21.32 -23.43 -12.73
N TYR A 285 -22.13 -22.81 -11.88
CA TYR A 285 -22.02 -21.37 -11.62
C TYR A 285 -20.72 -20.99 -10.89
N PRO A 286 -20.29 -21.68 -9.81
CA PRO A 286 -18.97 -21.45 -9.23
C PRO A 286 -17.81 -21.67 -10.20
N LEU A 287 -17.87 -22.69 -11.06
CA LEU A 287 -16.83 -22.96 -12.06
C LEU A 287 -16.74 -21.84 -13.09
N LEU A 288 -17.88 -21.30 -13.55
CA LEU A 288 -17.90 -20.14 -14.44
C LEU A 288 -17.29 -18.90 -13.77
N VAL A 289 -17.70 -18.59 -12.54
CA VAL A 289 -17.15 -17.45 -11.79
C VAL A 289 -15.65 -17.61 -11.59
N LEU A 290 -15.19 -18.79 -11.16
CA LEU A 290 -13.78 -19.09 -10.96
C LEU A 290 -13.00 -18.94 -12.26
N GLY A 291 -13.43 -19.60 -13.33
CA GLY A 291 -12.70 -19.63 -14.58
C GLY A 291 -12.59 -18.27 -15.24
N LEU A 292 -13.67 -17.46 -15.20
CA LEU A 292 -13.62 -16.09 -15.69
C LEU A 292 -12.73 -15.21 -14.81
N ALA A 293 -12.75 -15.38 -13.48
CA ALA A 293 -11.88 -14.63 -12.57
C ALA A 293 -10.40 -15.00 -12.71
N MET A 294 -10.08 -16.28 -12.93
CA MET A 294 -8.72 -16.73 -13.22
C MET A 294 -8.20 -16.13 -14.53
N LEU A 295 -9.03 -16.05 -15.57
CA LEU A 295 -8.65 -15.40 -16.83
C LEU A 295 -8.54 -13.88 -16.71
N ALA A 296 -9.38 -13.24 -15.88
CA ALA A 296 -9.27 -11.82 -15.56
C ALA A 296 -7.97 -11.48 -14.81
N CYS A 297 -7.51 -12.40 -13.95
CA CYS A 297 -6.28 -12.27 -13.17
C CYS A 297 -5.12 -13.07 -13.76
N GLN A 298 -5.19 -13.45 -15.04
CA GLN A 298 -4.19 -14.33 -15.66
C GLN A 298 -2.80 -13.70 -15.58
N PRO A 299 -1.82 -14.36 -14.93
CA PRO A 299 -0.46 -13.84 -14.80
C PRO A 299 0.18 -13.54 -16.15
N SER A 300 0.82 -12.39 -16.28
CA SER A 300 1.66 -12.07 -17.45
C SER A 300 2.91 -12.95 -17.46
N MET A 301 3.52 -13.17 -18.64
CA MET A 301 4.79 -13.90 -18.72
C MET A 301 5.93 -13.15 -18.02
N GLN A 302 5.98 -11.83 -18.16
CA GLN A 302 7.03 -10.97 -17.65
C GLN A 302 6.43 -9.64 -17.20
N ILE A 303 6.97 -9.08 -16.12
CA ILE A 303 6.73 -7.70 -15.66
C ILE A 303 8.06 -6.97 -15.48
N THR A 304 7.99 -5.64 -15.42
CA THR A 304 9.11 -4.80 -15.02
C THR A 304 8.98 -4.45 -13.53
N ALA A 305 10.06 -4.61 -12.76
CA ALA A 305 10.09 -4.28 -11.34
C ALA A 305 9.95 -2.77 -11.12
N SER A 306 9.08 -2.39 -10.18
CA SER A 306 8.86 -1.01 -9.78
C SER A 306 10.07 -0.46 -9.01
N PRO A 307 10.45 0.82 -9.19
CA PRO A 307 11.45 1.48 -8.35
C PRO A 307 10.90 1.90 -6.97
N GLU A 308 9.63 1.63 -6.68
CA GLU A 308 9.03 1.89 -5.37
C GLU A 308 9.65 0.93 -4.33
N LEU A 309 10.36 1.48 -3.34
CA LEU A 309 11.08 0.72 -2.31
C LEU A 309 10.33 0.65 -0.96
N PHE A 310 9.44 1.60 -0.68
CA PHE A 310 8.81 1.74 0.64
C PHE A 310 7.61 0.80 0.81
N GLU A 311 6.61 0.84 -0.08
CA GLU A 311 5.46 -0.07 -0.03
C GLU A 311 5.85 -1.50 -0.40
N MET A 312 6.76 -1.69 -1.36
CA MET A 312 7.25 -3.02 -1.73
C MET A 312 8.05 -3.70 -0.61
N SER A 313 8.69 -2.95 0.30
CA SER A 313 9.40 -3.53 1.45
C SER A 313 8.47 -4.32 2.36
N ASN A 314 7.23 -3.83 2.52
CA ASN A 314 6.25 -4.34 3.47
C ASN A 314 6.00 -5.85 3.32
N HIS A 315 5.86 -6.31 2.08
CA HIS A 315 5.67 -7.72 1.73
C HIS A 315 6.93 -8.36 1.14
N GLY A 316 7.76 -7.56 0.47
CA GLY A 316 8.95 -8.04 -0.24
C GLY A 316 9.96 -8.69 0.70
N ASP A 317 10.22 -8.06 1.85
CA ASP A 317 11.19 -8.55 2.82
C ASP A 317 10.73 -9.84 3.50
N ALA A 318 9.48 -9.92 3.96
CA ALA A 318 8.91 -11.15 4.50
C ALA A 318 8.99 -12.34 3.52
N VAL A 319 8.62 -12.11 2.25
CA VAL A 319 8.64 -13.15 1.20
C VAL A 319 10.07 -13.58 0.87
N TYR A 320 10.96 -12.62 0.65
CA TYR A 320 12.36 -12.90 0.35
C TYR A 320 13.06 -13.59 1.53
N GLY A 321 12.78 -13.14 2.75
CA GLY A 321 13.28 -13.73 3.99
C GLY A 321 12.85 -15.19 4.17
N LEU A 322 11.60 -15.52 3.88
CA LEU A 322 11.12 -16.91 3.88
C LEU A 322 11.83 -17.75 2.82
N LEU A 323 11.85 -17.29 1.57
CA LEU A 323 12.35 -18.10 0.44
C LEU A 323 13.88 -18.23 0.44
N LYS A 324 14.63 -17.25 0.97
CA LYS A 324 16.09 -17.25 1.00
C LYS A 324 16.68 -17.70 2.33
N TYR A 325 16.12 -17.25 3.46
CA TYR A 325 16.68 -17.47 4.79
C TYR A 325 15.82 -18.41 5.67
N GLY A 326 14.67 -18.87 5.17
CA GLY A 326 13.76 -19.73 5.92
C GLY A 326 13.08 -19.03 7.09
N GLU A 327 12.97 -17.70 7.06
CA GLU A 327 12.29 -16.91 8.09
C GLU A 327 10.78 -17.09 8.03
N ILE A 328 10.12 -17.13 9.18
CA ILE A 328 8.67 -17.35 9.24
C ILE A 328 7.98 -15.98 9.28
N PRO A 329 7.12 -15.64 8.30
CA PRO A 329 6.35 -14.40 8.33
C PRO A 329 5.46 -14.29 9.58
N ILE A 330 5.18 -13.06 10.01
CA ILE A 330 4.54 -12.68 11.29
C ILE A 330 5.39 -13.01 12.54
N VAL A 331 6.22 -14.06 12.51
CA VAL A 331 7.09 -14.40 13.65
C VAL A 331 8.37 -13.58 13.63
N GLN A 332 9.03 -13.53 12.46
CA GLN A 332 10.32 -12.87 12.27
C GLN A 332 10.26 -11.63 11.37
N ASN A 333 9.19 -11.48 10.59
CA ASN A 333 8.93 -10.34 9.71
C ASN A 333 7.49 -9.87 9.91
N LEU A 334 7.21 -8.57 9.88
CA LEU A 334 5.88 -8.01 10.10
C LEU A 334 5.51 -7.04 8.97
N ASP A 335 4.66 -7.56 8.08
CA ASP A 335 3.93 -6.80 7.07
C ASP A 335 2.68 -6.13 7.70
N ALA A 336 2.44 -4.85 7.40
CA ALA A 336 1.26 -4.08 7.80
C ALA A 336 -0.07 -4.68 7.30
N HIS A 337 -0.01 -5.41 6.20
CA HIS A 337 -1.09 -6.13 5.55
C HIS A 337 -1.10 -7.62 5.86
N MET A 338 -0.20 -8.08 6.75
CA MET A 338 -0.09 -9.48 7.16
C MET A 338 0.10 -10.40 5.94
N LEU A 339 -0.53 -11.58 5.92
CA LEU A 339 -0.34 -12.57 4.85
C LEU A 339 -1.05 -12.22 3.52
N ALA A 340 -1.76 -11.09 3.43
CA ALA A 340 -2.64 -10.78 2.28
C ALA A 340 -1.87 -10.76 0.95
N TYR A 341 -0.69 -10.15 0.95
CA TYR A 341 0.19 -10.05 -0.23
C TYR A 341 1.27 -11.14 -0.23
N GLU A 342 1.60 -11.73 0.92
CA GLU A 342 2.66 -12.74 1.01
C GLU A 342 2.26 -14.08 0.38
N LEU A 343 1.05 -14.58 0.61
CA LEU A 343 0.66 -15.95 0.19
C LEU A 343 0.79 -16.16 -1.33
N GLY A 344 0.32 -15.19 -2.13
CA GLY A 344 0.39 -15.24 -3.58
C GLY A 344 1.83 -15.18 -4.09
N ARG A 345 2.68 -14.39 -3.43
CA ARG A 345 4.10 -14.21 -3.74
C ARG A 345 4.94 -15.43 -3.37
N ILE A 346 4.69 -16.02 -2.20
CA ILE A 346 5.35 -17.26 -1.75
C ILE A 346 5.04 -18.39 -2.72
N LEU A 347 3.78 -18.54 -3.14
CA LEU A 347 3.40 -19.55 -4.13
C LEU A 347 4.09 -19.31 -5.47
N PHE A 348 4.14 -18.06 -5.94
CA PHE A 348 4.87 -17.68 -7.15
C PHE A 348 6.36 -18.03 -7.05
N GLY A 349 7.05 -17.56 -6.02
CA GLY A 349 8.48 -17.75 -5.83
C GLY A 349 8.87 -19.22 -5.73
N THR A 350 8.04 -20.04 -5.06
CA THR A 350 8.24 -21.48 -4.93
C THR A 350 8.06 -22.20 -6.27
N LEU A 351 6.98 -21.94 -7.01
CA LEU A 351 6.69 -22.63 -8.27
C LEU A 351 7.65 -22.21 -9.41
N ASN A 352 8.12 -20.96 -9.41
CA ASN A 352 8.99 -20.40 -10.44
C ASN A 352 10.49 -20.44 -10.07
N GLN A 353 10.85 -20.92 -8.89
CA GLN A 353 12.21 -20.87 -8.33
C GLN A 353 12.83 -19.46 -8.38
N ASN A 354 12.04 -18.43 -8.06
CA ASN A 354 12.44 -17.04 -8.21
C ASN A 354 12.06 -16.21 -6.98
N ALA A 355 12.91 -16.25 -5.95
CA ALA A 355 12.72 -15.50 -4.71
C ALA A 355 12.74 -13.97 -4.94
N PHE A 356 13.62 -13.49 -5.81
CA PHE A 356 13.68 -12.06 -6.15
C PHE A 356 12.42 -11.61 -6.90
N GLY A 357 11.99 -12.37 -7.91
CA GLY A 357 10.78 -12.05 -8.66
C GLY A 357 9.51 -12.04 -7.78
N ALA A 358 9.46 -12.86 -6.73
CA ALA A 358 8.35 -12.89 -5.78
C ALA A 358 8.15 -11.57 -5.00
N ILE A 359 9.19 -10.74 -4.89
CA ILE A 359 9.11 -9.39 -4.33
C ILE A 359 8.17 -8.49 -5.15
N TYR A 360 8.09 -8.70 -6.46
CA TYR A 360 7.34 -7.84 -7.38
C TYR A 360 6.14 -8.54 -8.04
N PHE A 361 6.13 -9.87 -8.06
CA PHE A 361 5.12 -10.68 -8.72
C PHE A 361 4.35 -11.55 -7.71
N GLU A 362 3.02 -11.54 -7.79
CA GLU A 362 2.15 -12.39 -6.98
C GLU A 362 1.14 -13.18 -7.81
N TYR A 363 0.75 -14.37 -7.33
CA TYR A 363 -0.49 -15.00 -7.78
C TYR A 363 -1.69 -14.44 -7.02
N SER A 364 -2.55 -13.72 -7.74
CA SER A 364 -3.71 -13.07 -7.16
C SER A 364 -4.70 -14.07 -6.53
N LEU A 365 -5.15 -13.77 -5.31
CA LEU A 365 -6.21 -14.52 -4.62
C LEU A 365 -7.63 -14.02 -4.94
N VAL A 366 -7.75 -13.00 -5.80
CA VAL A 366 -9.03 -12.41 -6.23
C VAL A 366 -10.02 -13.44 -6.79
N PRO A 367 -9.62 -14.51 -7.53
CA PRO A 367 -10.57 -15.53 -7.97
C PRO A 367 -11.31 -16.23 -6.81
N LEU A 368 -10.65 -16.45 -5.68
CA LEU A 368 -11.29 -17.02 -4.49
C LEU A 368 -12.27 -16.04 -3.86
N VAL A 369 -11.91 -14.75 -3.82
CA VAL A 369 -12.78 -13.68 -3.30
C VAL A 369 -14.09 -13.61 -4.10
N TYR A 370 -14.02 -13.71 -5.44
CA TYR A 370 -15.21 -13.77 -6.30
C TYR A 370 -16.14 -14.94 -5.98
N ILE A 371 -15.58 -16.14 -5.74
CA ILE A 371 -16.37 -17.30 -5.33
C ILE A 371 -17.03 -17.05 -3.97
N LEU A 372 -16.30 -16.52 -2.99
CA LEU A 372 -16.84 -16.25 -1.66
C LEU A 372 -17.99 -15.24 -1.73
N PHE A 373 -17.86 -14.18 -2.54
CA PHE A 373 -18.95 -13.22 -2.77
C PHE A 373 -20.14 -13.85 -3.50
N TYR A 374 -19.90 -14.68 -4.52
CA TYR A 374 -20.96 -15.43 -5.17
C TYR A 374 -21.74 -16.28 -4.16
N LEU A 375 -21.04 -17.02 -3.30
CA LEU A 375 -21.66 -17.86 -2.27
C LEU A 375 -22.43 -17.03 -1.22
N LEU A 376 -21.91 -15.87 -0.84
CA LEU A 376 -22.58 -14.95 0.08
C LEU A 376 -23.87 -14.39 -0.53
N LEU A 377 -23.82 -13.87 -1.76
CA LEU A 377 -24.98 -13.32 -2.45
C LEU A 377 -26.03 -14.38 -2.75
N ARG A 378 -25.60 -15.56 -3.22
CA ARG A 378 -26.45 -16.74 -3.41
C ARG A 378 -27.22 -17.04 -2.14
N ARG A 379 -26.51 -17.04 -1.00
CA ARG A 379 -27.09 -17.32 0.30
C ARG A 379 -28.05 -16.23 0.76
N PHE A 380 -27.74 -14.98 0.50
CA PHE A 380 -28.55 -13.85 0.92
C PHE A 380 -29.83 -13.70 0.09
N LEU A 381 -29.70 -13.71 -1.24
CA LEU A 381 -30.79 -13.47 -2.19
C LEU A 381 -31.70 -14.69 -2.42
N GLU A 382 -31.24 -15.90 -2.04
CA GLU A 382 -31.92 -17.17 -2.34
C GLU A 382 -32.19 -17.33 -3.85
N ASP A 383 -31.28 -16.80 -4.68
CA ASP A 383 -31.35 -16.82 -6.13
C ASP A 383 -29.95 -16.97 -6.73
N ASP A 384 -29.67 -18.19 -7.19
CA ASP A 384 -28.38 -18.56 -7.76
C ASP A 384 -28.06 -17.78 -9.04
N THR A 385 -29.10 -17.43 -9.83
CA THR A 385 -28.93 -16.79 -11.14
C THR A 385 -28.70 -15.29 -10.98
N LEU A 386 -29.48 -14.63 -10.11
CA LEU A 386 -29.26 -13.22 -9.81
C LEU A 386 -27.90 -12.99 -9.14
N ALA A 387 -27.48 -13.88 -8.23
CA ALA A 387 -26.15 -13.81 -7.63
C ALA A 387 -25.03 -13.94 -8.67
N LEU A 388 -25.16 -14.86 -9.62
CA LEU A 388 -24.22 -15.00 -10.74
C LEU A 388 -24.17 -13.72 -11.60
N LEU A 389 -25.33 -13.20 -12.02
CA LEU A 389 -25.41 -12.01 -12.87
C LEU A 389 -24.79 -10.78 -12.19
N LEU A 390 -25.01 -10.61 -10.89
CA LEU A 390 -24.36 -9.57 -10.12
C LEU A 390 -22.83 -9.73 -10.20
N ILE A 391 -22.30 -10.91 -9.90
CA ILE A 391 -20.85 -11.16 -9.91
C ILE A 391 -20.22 -10.89 -11.30
N LEU A 392 -20.92 -11.26 -12.38
CA LEU A 392 -20.43 -11.09 -13.74
C LEU A 392 -20.47 -9.63 -14.21
N LEU A 393 -21.58 -8.92 -13.96
CA LEU A 393 -21.89 -7.64 -14.59
C LEU A 393 -21.56 -6.44 -13.70
N PHE A 394 -21.63 -6.62 -12.40
CA PHE A 394 -21.39 -5.53 -11.46
C PHE A 394 -19.88 -5.35 -11.27
N PRO A 395 -19.37 -4.12 -11.10
CA PRO A 395 -17.94 -3.84 -11.01
C PRO A 395 -17.35 -4.21 -9.64
N PHE A 396 -17.39 -5.51 -9.31
CA PHE A 396 -16.84 -6.08 -8.07
C PHE A 396 -15.30 -6.02 -8.00
N SER A 397 -14.61 -5.97 -9.15
CA SER A 397 -13.14 -5.91 -9.26
C SER A 397 -12.55 -4.53 -9.01
N GLN A 398 -13.37 -3.48 -8.85
CA GLN A 398 -12.84 -2.20 -8.40
C GLN A 398 -12.09 -2.46 -7.09
N GLU A 399 -10.82 -2.07 -7.03
CA GLU A 399 -9.98 -2.06 -5.81
C GLU A 399 -10.69 -1.38 -4.63
N TYR A 400 -11.78 -0.69 -4.92
CA TYR A 400 -12.37 0.35 -4.11
C TYR A 400 -13.64 -0.01 -3.34
N CYS A 401 -14.13 -1.26 -3.34
CA CYS A 401 -15.26 -1.64 -2.49
C CYS A 401 -15.21 -3.07 -1.94
N PHE A 402 -14.90 -4.09 -2.76
CA PHE A 402 -15.09 -5.50 -2.38
C PHE A 402 -13.80 -6.31 -2.24
N SER A 403 -12.76 -5.98 -3.01
CA SER A 403 -11.44 -6.62 -2.88
C SER A 403 -10.78 -6.29 -1.53
N TYR A 404 -11.04 -5.11 -0.97
CA TYR A 404 -10.55 -4.68 0.35
C TYR A 404 -10.91 -5.66 1.48
N PHE A 405 -12.02 -6.40 1.35
CA PHE A 405 -12.43 -7.41 2.34
C PHE A 405 -11.69 -8.73 2.24
N GLY A 406 -11.13 -9.00 1.06
CA GLY A 406 -10.43 -10.22 0.72
C GLY A 406 -11.16 -11.47 1.22
N MET A 407 -10.44 -12.29 1.99
CA MET A 407 -10.91 -13.56 2.50
C MET A 407 -11.84 -13.45 3.72
N GLY A 408 -12.06 -12.24 4.28
CA GLY A 408 -12.90 -12.03 5.45
C GLY A 408 -14.36 -12.48 5.26
N VAL A 409 -14.85 -12.53 4.02
CA VAL A 409 -16.21 -13.04 3.68
C VAL A 409 -16.41 -14.49 4.14
N LEU A 410 -15.33 -15.28 4.21
CA LEU A 410 -15.35 -16.64 4.74
C LEU A 410 -15.92 -16.70 6.17
N VAL A 411 -15.66 -15.68 7.00
CA VAL A 411 -16.18 -15.57 8.36
C VAL A 411 -17.71 -15.55 8.36
N TYR A 412 -18.33 -14.79 7.47
CA TYR A 412 -19.79 -14.71 7.40
C TYR A 412 -20.45 -16.00 6.90
N LEU A 413 -19.82 -16.66 5.92
CA LEU A 413 -20.28 -17.95 5.40
C LEU A 413 -20.20 -19.03 6.47
N THR A 414 -19.08 -19.10 7.20
CA THR A 414 -18.86 -20.08 8.27
C THR A 414 -19.69 -19.77 9.53
N ALA A 415 -19.91 -18.50 9.88
CA ALA A 415 -20.86 -18.10 10.93
C ALA A 415 -22.29 -18.52 10.56
N THR A 416 -22.69 -18.32 9.30
CA THR A 416 -24.00 -18.75 8.79
C THR A 416 -24.12 -20.29 8.77
N TYR A 417 -23.01 -20.99 8.54
CA TYR A 417 -22.94 -22.45 8.63
C TYR A 417 -23.11 -22.93 10.08
N ALA A 418 -22.39 -22.33 11.04
CA ALA A 418 -22.53 -22.58 12.48
C ALA A 418 -23.95 -22.34 12.97
N TYR A 419 -24.55 -21.22 12.56
CA TYR A 419 -25.95 -20.87 12.84
C TYR A 419 -26.94 -21.97 12.40
N ARG A 420 -26.74 -22.55 11.20
CA ARG A 420 -27.66 -23.56 10.65
C ARG A 420 -27.39 -24.97 11.15
N LYS A 421 -26.14 -25.43 11.14
CA LYS A 421 -25.78 -26.81 11.49
C LYS A 421 -25.70 -27.02 12.99
N ARG A 422 -25.28 -26.00 13.75
CA ARG A 422 -25.20 -26.02 15.21
C ARG A 422 -24.31 -27.12 15.79
N THR A 423 -23.44 -27.75 15.01
CA THR A 423 -22.53 -28.83 15.43
C THR A 423 -21.19 -28.29 15.92
N ILE A 424 -20.44 -29.12 16.65
CA ILE A 424 -19.08 -28.81 17.11
C ILE A 424 -18.19 -28.43 15.92
N GLY A 425 -18.17 -29.25 14.87
CA GLY A 425 -17.40 -28.96 13.65
C GLY A 425 -17.76 -27.63 12.99
N ALA A 426 -19.03 -27.20 13.06
CA ALA A 426 -19.45 -25.91 12.51
C ALA A 426 -18.94 -24.71 13.32
N PHE A 427 -18.97 -24.79 14.66
CA PHE A 427 -18.36 -23.76 15.52
C PHE A 427 -16.84 -23.75 15.40
N LEU A 428 -16.20 -24.93 15.33
CA LEU A 428 -14.76 -25.05 15.09
C LEU A 428 -14.34 -24.37 13.77
N THR A 429 -15.07 -24.64 12.69
CA THR A 429 -14.83 -24.02 11.37
C THR A 429 -15.00 -22.50 11.43
N PHE A 430 -16.00 -22.01 12.17
CA PHE A 430 -16.22 -20.58 12.36
C PHE A 430 -15.08 -19.89 13.13
N PHE A 431 -14.66 -20.41 14.28
CA PHE A 431 -13.56 -19.77 15.01
C PHE A 431 -12.22 -19.88 14.26
N SER A 432 -12.00 -20.97 13.52
CA SER A 432 -10.81 -21.11 12.67
C SER A 432 -10.80 -20.08 11.54
N SER A 433 -11.95 -19.78 10.93
CA SER A 433 -12.05 -18.75 9.89
C SER A 433 -11.84 -17.34 10.46
N CYS A 434 -12.27 -17.07 11.70
CA CYS A 434 -11.97 -15.80 12.39
C CYS A 434 -10.46 -15.60 12.55
N VAL A 435 -9.73 -16.61 13.04
CA VAL A 435 -8.27 -16.53 13.20
C VAL A 435 -7.60 -16.36 11.83
N PHE A 436 -7.99 -17.17 10.84
CA PHE A 436 -7.46 -17.04 9.48
C PHE A 436 -7.71 -15.65 8.89
N ALA A 437 -8.89 -15.06 9.07
CA ALA A 437 -9.18 -13.73 8.56
C ALA A 437 -8.28 -12.66 9.20
N CYS A 438 -8.02 -12.74 10.52
CA CYS A 438 -7.10 -11.83 11.20
C CYS A 438 -5.63 -12.01 10.77
N LEU A 439 -5.20 -13.25 10.50
CA LEU A 439 -3.85 -13.54 9.97
C LEU A 439 -3.71 -13.13 8.50
N TYR A 440 -4.78 -13.27 7.72
CA TYR A 440 -4.78 -12.85 6.32
C TYR A 440 -4.66 -11.34 6.21
N ARG A 441 -5.46 -10.59 6.98
CA ARG A 441 -5.43 -9.13 6.97
C ARG A 441 -6.06 -8.57 8.24
N MET A 442 -5.26 -7.99 9.12
CA MET A 442 -5.70 -7.62 10.47
C MET A 442 -6.78 -6.54 10.50
N ASP A 443 -6.60 -5.45 9.74
CA ASP A 443 -7.48 -4.28 9.71
C ASP A 443 -8.96 -4.68 9.48
N VAL A 444 -9.22 -5.45 8.44
CA VAL A 444 -10.58 -5.89 8.07
C VAL A 444 -10.97 -7.20 8.74
N GLY A 445 -10.03 -8.15 8.85
CA GLY A 445 -10.28 -9.46 9.43
C GLY A 445 -10.80 -9.36 10.86
N PHE A 446 -10.23 -8.44 11.66
CA PHE A 446 -10.63 -8.21 13.05
C PHE A 446 -12.06 -7.68 13.17
N SER A 447 -12.42 -6.66 12.38
CA SER A 447 -13.77 -6.07 12.40
C SER A 447 -14.85 -7.06 11.91
N MET A 448 -14.51 -7.94 10.96
CA MET A 448 -15.38 -9.01 10.49
C MET A 448 -15.54 -10.15 11.51
N ALA A 449 -14.44 -10.60 12.10
CA ALA A 449 -14.42 -11.66 13.11
C ALA A 449 -15.21 -11.26 14.36
N ILE A 450 -14.97 -10.07 14.91
CA ILE A 450 -15.67 -9.59 16.10
C ILE A 450 -17.16 -9.41 15.84
N ALA A 451 -17.53 -8.79 14.71
CA ALA A 451 -18.93 -8.61 14.37
C ALA A 451 -19.66 -9.96 14.27
N ALA A 452 -19.08 -10.92 13.53
CA ALA A 452 -19.69 -12.24 13.38
C ALA A 452 -19.78 -12.99 14.71
N ALA A 453 -18.75 -12.90 15.56
CA ALA A 453 -18.75 -13.51 16.89
C ALA A 453 -19.85 -12.93 17.79
N ILE A 454 -19.98 -11.60 17.85
CA ILE A 454 -21.03 -10.91 18.62
C ILE A 454 -22.42 -11.30 18.11
N ILE A 455 -22.67 -11.23 16.80
CA ILE A 455 -23.98 -11.54 16.24
C ILE A 455 -24.34 -13.02 16.43
N LEU A 456 -23.37 -13.94 16.31
CA LEU A 456 -23.57 -15.37 16.58
C LEU A 456 -23.85 -15.63 18.07
N LEU A 457 -23.15 -14.93 18.98
CA LEU A 457 -23.40 -15.01 20.42
C LEU A 457 -24.81 -14.53 20.79
N LEU A 458 -25.22 -13.36 20.29
CA LEU A 458 -26.57 -12.82 20.49
C LEU A 458 -27.65 -13.79 20.00
N PHE A 459 -27.38 -14.48 18.89
CA PHE A 459 -28.27 -15.54 18.42
C PHE A 459 -28.31 -16.73 19.37
N CYS A 460 -27.16 -17.23 19.83
CA CYS A 460 -27.10 -18.34 20.79
C CYS A 460 -27.85 -18.01 22.09
N LEU A 461 -27.74 -16.77 22.58
CA LEU A 461 -28.41 -16.30 23.80
C LEU A 461 -29.94 -16.31 23.70
N THR A 462 -30.46 -16.21 22.48
CA THR A 462 -31.89 -16.04 22.23
C THR A 462 -32.54 -17.29 21.63
N ASP A 463 -31.79 -18.38 21.49
CA ASP A 463 -32.27 -19.69 21.06
C ASP A 463 -32.81 -20.51 22.25
N LYS A 464 -33.76 -21.42 21.99
CA LYS A 464 -34.33 -22.30 23.03
C LYS A 464 -33.25 -23.22 23.64
N ASN A 465 -32.26 -23.64 22.85
CA ASN A 465 -31.17 -24.51 23.28
C ASN A 465 -29.92 -23.73 23.72
N LYS A 466 -30.10 -22.50 24.25
CA LYS A 466 -28.99 -21.58 24.60
C LYS A 466 -27.87 -22.23 25.42
N LYS A 467 -28.17 -23.07 26.42
CA LYS A 467 -27.14 -23.72 27.25
C LYS A 467 -26.16 -24.56 26.42
N LEU A 468 -26.69 -25.40 25.54
CA LEU A 468 -25.89 -26.26 24.66
C LEU A 468 -25.11 -25.43 23.63
N LEU A 469 -25.75 -24.43 23.03
CA LEU A 469 -25.12 -23.58 22.01
C LEU A 469 -24.01 -22.71 22.60
N LEU A 470 -24.22 -22.11 23.78
CA LEU A 470 -23.18 -21.35 24.49
C LEU A 470 -22.01 -22.25 24.89
N ARG A 471 -22.28 -23.45 25.40
CA ARG A 471 -21.22 -24.43 25.69
C ARG A 471 -20.40 -24.72 24.44
N ARG A 472 -21.04 -24.99 23.30
CA ARG A 472 -20.34 -25.23 22.01
C ARG A 472 -19.56 -24.00 21.54
N TYR A 473 -20.16 -22.82 21.62
CA TYR A 473 -19.54 -21.55 21.26
C TYR A 473 -18.26 -21.30 22.07
N PHE A 474 -18.34 -21.32 23.40
CA PHE A 474 -17.16 -21.06 24.25
C PHE A 474 -16.15 -22.20 24.20
N SER A 475 -16.57 -23.47 24.25
CA SER A 475 -15.61 -24.59 24.20
C SER A 475 -14.83 -24.62 22.88
N MET A 476 -15.46 -24.36 21.75
CA MET A 476 -14.75 -24.31 20.46
C MET A 476 -13.92 -23.04 20.30
N GLY A 477 -14.40 -21.88 20.77
CA GLY A 477 -13.60 -20.66 20.78
C GLY A 477 -12.31 -20.82 21.60
N ILE A 478 -12.44 -21.40 22.81
CA ILE A 478 -11.30 -21.71 23.69
C ILE A 478 -10.38 -22.75 23.04
N ALA A 479 -10.92 -23.82 22.45
CA ALA A 479 -10.12 -24.85 21.80
C ALA A 479 -9.28 -24.28 20.63
N VAL A 480 -9.88 -23.44 19.78
CA VAL A 480 -9.16 -22.76 18.69
C VAL A 480 -8.11 -21.81 19.25
N LEU A 481 -8.44 -21.03 20.27
CA LEU A 481 -7.48 -20.12 20.91
C LEU A 481 -6.25 -20.88 21.43
N PHE A 482 -6.44 -21.96 22.19
CA PHE A 482 -5.32 -22.76 22.69
C PHE A 482 -4.51 -23.42 21.58
N LEU A 483 -5.16 -23.90 20.52
CA LEU A 483 -4.47 -24.46 19.35
C LEU A 483 -3.54 -23.41 18.72
N PHE A 484 -4.04 -22.22 18.44
CA PHE A 484 -3.25 -21.18 17.78
C PHE A 484 -2.19 -20.55 18.70
N VAL A 485 -2.45 -20.41 20.00
CA VAL A 485 -1.43 -20.03 20.98
C VAL A 485 -0.32 -21.09 21.05
N GLY A 486 -0.68 -22.37 20.99
CA GLY A 486 0.26 -23.48 20.92
C GLY A 486 1.12 -23.43 19.67
N ILE A 487 0.50 -23.26 18.49
CA ILE A 487 1.21 -23.09 17.20
C ILE A 487 2.15 -21.89 17.28
N TRP A 488 1.66 -20.73 17.72
CA TRP A 488 2.46 -19.51 17.86
C TRP A 488 3.68 -19.72 18.75
N THR A 489 3.48 -20.37 19.90
CA THR A 489 4.55 -20.64 20.86
C THR A 489 5.59 -21.58 20.26
N VAL A 490 5.17 -22.65 19.59
CA VAL A 490 6.08 -23.58 18.92
C VAL A 490 6.88 -22.87 17.81
N LEU A 491 6.22 -22.05 16.98
CA LEU A 491 6.90 -21.32 15.91
C LEU A 491 7.93 -20.32 16.46
N CYS A 492 7.56 -19.52 17.46
CA CYS A 492 8.46 -18.58 18.12
C CYS A 492 9.68 -19.30 18.74
N LEU A 493 9.44 -20.36 19.52
CA LEU A 493 10.52 -21.13 20.15
C LEU A 493 11.44 -21.79 19.12
N SER A 494 10.90 -22.29 18.01
CA SER A 494 11.68 -22.89 16.92
C SER A 494 12.66 -21.91 16.26
N LYS A 495 12.41 -20.60 16.40
CA LYS A 495 13.23 -19.52 15.85
C LYS A 495 14.01 -18.74 16.92
N GLY A 496 14.01 -19.21 18.17
CA GLY A 496 14.70 -18.53 19.28
C GLY A 496 14.07 -17.18 19.68
N VAL A 497 12.80 -16.96 19.32
CA VAL A 497 12.05 -15.74 19.64
C VAL A 497 11.18 -15.99 20.88
N SER A 498 11.15 -15.04 21.81
CA SER A 498 10.26 -15.12 22.97
C SER A 498 8.80 -14.93 22.54
N PRO A 499 7.91 -15.93 22.72
CA PRO A 499 6.52 -15.84 22.26
C PRO A 499 5.78 -14.65 22.88
N LEU A 500 5.97 -14.41 24.18
CA LEU A 500 5.32 -13.32 24.89
C LEU A 500 5.84 -11.96 24.43
N ALA A 501 7.17 -11.77 24.36
CA ALA A 501 7.74 -10.48 23.96
C ALA A 501 7.31 -10.11 22.52
N ARG A 502 7.30 -11.09 21.61
CA ARG A 502 6.86 -10.91 20.22
C ARG A 502 5.37 -10.61 20.12
N THR A 503 4.52 -11.23 20.94
CA THR A 503 3.10 -10.85 21.02
C THR A 503 2.90 -9.42 21.52
N LEU A 504 3.63 -8.99 22.55
CA LEU A 504 3.52 -7.62 23.07
C LEU A 504 3.99 -6.58 22.04
N GLU A 505 5.10 -6.86 21.36
CA GLU A 505 5.63 -6.02 20.27
C GLU A 505 4.66 -5.94 19.09
N PHE A 506 4.10 -7.07 18.68
CA PHE A 506 3.06 -7.11 17.66
C PHE A 506 1.83 -6.27 18.04
N LEU A 507 1.35 -6.38 19.29
CA LEU A 507 0.19 -5.62 19.74
C LEU A 507 0.47 -4.10 19.81
N ASP A 508 1.67 -3.70 20.23
CA ASP A 508 2.09 -2.29 20.30
C ASP A 508 2.09 -1.65 18.90
N ILE A 509 2.65 -2.35 17.91
CA ILE A 509 2.71 -1.90 16.51
C ILE A 509 1.31 -1.86 15.89
N MET A 510 0.47 -2.85 16.15
CA MET A 510 -0.90 -2.89 15.59
C MET A 510 -1.85 -1.85 16.21
N GLN A 511 -1.51 -1.28 17.37
CA GLN A 511 -2.29 -0.23 18.04
C GLN A 511 -1.87 1.20 17.67
N SER A 512 -1.14 1.36 16.56
CA SER A 512 -0.49 2.61 16.12
C SER A 512 -1.41 3.72 15.57
N ASN A 513 -2.66 3.82 16.03
CA ASN A 513 -3.60 4.82 15.52
C ASN A 513 -3.08 6.26 15.65
N VAL A 514 -2.34 6.58 16.71
CA VAL A 514 -1.76 7.93 16.91
C VAL A 514 -0.67 8.21 15.87
N ARG A 515 0.21 7.23 15.62
CA ARG A 515 1.30 7.34 14.63
C ARG A 515 0.79 7.68 13.23
N TRP A 516 -0.25 6.99 12.78
CA TRP A 516 -0.77 7.09 11.41
C TRP A 516 -1.83 8.18 11.19
N ALA A 517 -2.25 8.90 12.22
CA ALA A 517 -3.35 9.85 12.12
C ALA A 517 -2.92 11.18 11.50
N TYR A 518 -3.64 11.62 10.48
CA TYR A 518 -3.50 12.98 9.94
C TYR A 518 -4.12 14.06 10.81
N SER A 519 -3.58 15.27 10.72
CA SER A 519 -4.16 16.46 11.35
C SER A 519 -5.58 16.74 10.83
N GLY A 520 -5.78 16.67 9.52
CA GLY A 520 -7.10 16.81 8.87
C GLY A 520 -7.74 15.49 8.46
N LEU A 521 -9.08 15.44 8.48
CA LEU A 521 -9.87 14.30 7.96
C LEU A 521 -10.22 14.44 6.45
N GLY A 522 -9.72 15.50 5.82
CA GLY A 522 -10.07 15.97 4.47
C GLY A 522 -10.76 17.33 4.49
N ASP A 523 -11.12 17.82 3.31
CA ASP A 523 -11.75 19.14 3.14
C ASP A 523 -13.23 19.10 3.59
N SER A 524 -13.50 19.71 4.75
CA SER A 524 -14.84 19.80 5.35
C SER A 524 -15.84 20.62 4.52
N SER A 525 -15.37 21.42 3.55
CA SER A 525 -16.22 22.15 2.62
C SER A 525 -16.75 21.26 1.47
N LYS A 526 -16.19 20.05 1.29
CA LYS A 526 -16.64 19.12 0.24
C LYS A 526 -17.78 18.24 0.73
N ALA A 527 -18.76 18.02 -0.14
CA ALA A 527 -19.91 17.15 0.11
C ALA A 527 -19.52 15.74 0.59
N ILE A 528 -18.45 15.21 0.00
CA ILE A 528 -17.98 13.85 0.29
C ILE A 528 -17.55 13.68 1.75
N PHE A 529 -17.04 14.73 2.40
CA PHE A 529 -16.69 14.70 3.82
C PHE A 529 -17.92 14.41 4.69
N VAL A 530 -19.00 15.17 4.46
CA VAL A 530 -20.27 15.00 5.19
C VAL A 530 -20.89 13.64 4.88
N ILE A 531 -20.82 13.20 3.62
CA ILE A 531 -21.42 11.93 3.22
C ILE A 531 -20.70 10.74 3.84
N ALA A 532 -19.36 10.77 3.81
CA ALA A 532 -18.46 9.80 4.42
C ALA A 532 -18.68 9.64 5.92
N TYR A 533 -18.62 10.75 6.65
CA TYR A 533 -18.53 10.69 8.11
C TYR A 533 -19.86 10.92 8.83
N LEU A 534 -20.92 11.34 8.15
CA LEU A 534 -22.23 11.60 8.76
C LEU A 534 -23.37 10.80 8.09
N VAL A 535 -23.57 10.98 6.78
CA VAL A 535 -24.76 10.45 6.09
C VAL A 535 -24.74 8.92 6.04
N VAL A 536 -23.67 8.31 5.56
CA VAL A 536 -23.59 6.86 5.40
C VAL A 536 -23.63 6.12 6.75
N PRO A 537 -22.84 6.51 7.78
CA PRO A 537 -22.98 5.97 9.14
C PRO A 537 -24.41 5.98 9.67
N THR A 538 -25.11 7.09 9.44
CA THR A 538 -26.50 7.24 9.86
C THR A 538 -27.42 6.29 9.11
N ILE A 539 -27.33 6.24 7.78
CA ILE A 539 -28.20 5.38 6.96
C ILE A 539 -28.05 3.92 7.40
N VAL A 540 -26.82 3.43 7.59
CA VAL A 540 -26.56 2.06 8.06
C VAL A 540 -27.21 1.83 9.44
N THR A 541 -27.00 2.75 10.38
CA THR A 541 -27.52 2.62 11.75
C THR A 541 -29.05 2.68 11.80
N VAL A 542 -29.66 3.59 11.05
CA VAL A 542 -31.12 3.74 10.96
C VAL A 542 -31.75 2.49 10.33
N ILE A 543 -31.19 1.99 9.23
CA ILE A 543 -31.68 0.76 8.59
C ILE A 543 -31.54 -0.43 9.55
N ALA A 544 -30.41 -0.55 10.25
CA ALA A 544 -30.21 -1.59 11.26
C ALA A 544 -31.25 -1.51 12.39
N GLY A 545 -31.51 -0.30 12.92
CA GLY A 545 -32.55 -0.06 13.91
C GLY A 545 -33.95 -0.41 13.39
N LEU A 546 -34.32 0.05 12.20
CA LEU A 546 -35.62 -0.25 11.58
C LEU A 546 -35.85 -1.75 11.40
N ILE A 547 -34.83 -2.49 10.97
CA ILE A 547 -34.90 -3.95 10.82
C ILE A 547 -35.01 -4.63 12.18
N PHE A 548 -34.27 -4.17 13.19
CA PHE A 548 -34.34 -4.71 14.55
C PHE A 548 -35.71 -4.49 15.21
N PHE A 549 -36.34 -3.34 14.97
CA PHE A 549 -37.66 -3.00 15.54
C PHE A 549 -38.84 -3.52 14.73
N ARG A 550 -38.65 -3.94 13.46
CA ARG A 550 -39.73 -4.48 12.63
C ARG A 550 -40.26 -5.78 13.23
N LYS A 551 -41.59 -5.89 13.30
CA LYS A 551 -42.33 -7.05 13.83
C LYS A 551 -42.19 -8.25 12.87
N SER A 552 -41.04 -8.88 12.89
CA SER A 552 -40.75 -10.11 12.15
C SER A 552 -40.51 -11.22 13.17
N ASP A 553 -41.43 -12.18 13.24
CA ASP A 553 -41.21 -13.46 13.93
C ASP A 553 -40.10 -14.31 13.26
N ARG A 554 -39.41 -13.79 12.24
CA ARG A 554 -38.46 -14.51 11.42
C ARG A 554 -37.07 -13.89 11.51
N ARG A 555 -36.24 -14.44 12.41
CA ARG A 555 -34.78 -14.30 12.35
C ARG A 555 -34.24 -15.22 11.26
N THR A 556 -34.33 -14.76 10.02
CA THR A 556 -33.83 -15.53 8.88
C THR A 556 -32.31 -15.37 8.72
N PRO A 557 -31.63 -16.26 7.98
CA PRO A 557 -30.22 -16.12 7.63
C PRO A 557 -29.86 -14.79 6.96
N GLN A 558 -30.80 -14.15 6.23
CA GLN A 558 -30.59 -12.82 5.66
C GLN A 558 -30.45 -11.73 6.73
N HIS A 559 -31.29 -11.77 7.78
CA HIS A 559 -31.17 -10.83 8.90
C HIS A 559 -29.83 -11.01 9.62
N PHE A 560 -29.37 -12.25 9.74
CA PHE A 560 -28.08 -12.58 10.32
C PHE A 560 -26.91 -12.01 9.51
N ILE A 561 -26.90 -12.22 8.18
CA ILE A 561 -25.86 -11.67 7.28
C ILE A 561 -25.87 -10.14 7.30
N PHE A 562 -27.05 -9.52 7.19
CA PHE A 562 -27.16 -8.06 7.25
C PHE A 562 -26.63 -7.49 8.58
N ALA A 563 -26.96 -8.12 9.72
CA ALA A 563 -26.48 -7.65 11.02
C ALA A 563 -24.96 -7.76 11.15
N MET A 564 -24.34 -8.81 10.62
CA MET A 564 -22.87 -8.94 10.57
C MET A 564 -22.24 -7.84 9.70
N LEU A 565 -22.77 -7.60 8.49
CA LEU A 565 -22.29 -6.54 7.59
C LEU A 565 -22.39 -5.15 8.23
N ALA A 566 -23.55 -4.83 8.82
CA ALA A 566 -23.77 -3.55 9.47
C ALA A 566 -22.82 -3.36 10.66
N LEU A 567 -22.65 -4.37 11.52
CA LEU A 567 -21.76 -4.26 12.68
C LEU A 567 -20.28 -4.20 12.26
N SER A 568 -19.85 -4.96 11.25
CA SER A 568 -18.47 -4.87 10.74
C SER A 568 -18.15 -3.49 10.19
N TYR A 569 -19.08 -2.87 9.46
CA TYR A 569 -18.94 -1.48 9.02
C TYR A 569 -18.69 -0.54 10.21
N LEU A 570 -19.49 -0.64 11.27
CA LEU A 570 -19.35 0.21 12.47
C LEU A 570 -18.00 -0.01 13.18
N LEU A 571 -17.55 -1.26 13.28
CA LEU A 571 -16.27 -1.60 13.91
C LEU A 571 -15.06 -1.17 13.06
N ASN A 572 -15.21 -1.08 11.73
CA ASN A 572 -14.14 -0.64 10.83
C ASN A 572 -14.07 0.89 10.65
N PHE A 573 -15.15 1.62 11.00
CA PHE A 573 -15.22 3.07 10.83
C PHE A 573 -14.06 3.86 11.46
N PRO A 574 -13.51 3.51 12.63
CA PRO A 574 -12.34 4.18 13.20
C PRO A 574 -11.15 4.26 12.25
N ARG A 575 -10.93 3.24 11.40
CA ARG A 575 -9.82 3.26 10.43
C ARG A 575 -9.90 4.49 9.53
N SER A 576 -11.10 4.81 9.04
CA SER A 576 -11.35 5.97 8.18
C SER A 576 -11.11 7.34 8.84
N LEU A 577 -10.99 7.40 10.17
CA LEU A 577 -10.76 8.62 10.94
C LEU A 577 -9.27 8.85 11.27
N VAL A 578 -8.42 7.88 10.95
CA VAL A 578 -6.98 7.91 11.21
C VAL A 578 -6.23 8.06 9.88
N ARG A 579 -6.33 7.05 9.02
CA ARG A 579 -5.61 6.91 7.75
C ARG A 579 -6.55 6.27 6.72
N HIS A 580 -6.30 6.44 5.44
CA HIS A 580 -7.13 5.94 4.35
C HIS A 580 -8.56 6.50 4.39
N GLY A 581 -8.70 7.74 4.85
CA GLY A 581 -9.96 8.46 4.88
C GLY A 581 -10.19 9.31 3.63
N VAL A 582 -11.15 10.23 3.76
CA VAL A 582 -11.46 11.27 2.76
C VAL A 582 -10.25 12.15 2.43
N GLY A 583 -9.34 12.36 3.40
CA GLY A 583 -8.10 13.15 3.22
C GLY A 583 -7.15 12.59 2.16
N GLU A 584 -7.04 11.26 2.05
CA GLU A 584 -6.18 10.58 1.05
C GLU A 584 -6.92 10.29 -0.26
N SER A 585 -8.19 10.68 -0.40
CA SER A 585 -9.07 10.18 -1.45
C SER A 585 -9.24 8.65 -1.45
N MET A 586 -9.06 8.00 -0.30
CA MET A 586 -9.13 6.55 -0.09
C MET A 586 -10.52 6.12 0.39
N TRP A 587 -11.55 6.46 -0.38
CA TRP A 587 -12.98 6.30 -0.05
C TRP A 587 -13.40 4.86 0.31
N VAL A 588 -12.59 3.88 -0.10
CA VAL A 588 -12.81 2.45 0.12
C VAL A 588 -12.92 2.11 1.59
N ALA A 589 -11.93 2.53 2.40
CA ALA A 589 -11.91 2.18 3.81
C ALA A 589 -13.09 2.82 4.55
N VAL A 590 -13.61 3.93 4.00
CA VAL A 590 -14.81 4.62 4.47
C VAL A 590 -16.09 3.87 4.09
N PHE A 591 -16.31 3.58 2.81
CA PHE A 591 -17.64 3.16 2.31
C PHE A 591 -17.79 1.66 2.08
N SER A 592 -16.70 0.91 2.06
CA SER A 592 -16.67 -0.49 1.60
C SER A 592 -17.90 -1.29 2.02
N MET A 593 -18.08 -1.56 3.33
CA MET A 593 -19.15 -2.46 3.81
C MET A 593 -20.54 -1.83 3.74
N SER A 594 -20.60 -0.50 3.75
CA SER A 594 -21.85 0.25 3.84
C SER A 594 -22.73 0.02 2.61
N VAL A 595 -22.14 -0.06 1.41
CA VAL A 595 -22.88 -0.23 0.16
C VAL A 595 -23.67 -1.54 0.18
N LEU A 596 -23.01 -2.64 0.55
CA LEU A 596 -23.68 -3.93 0.64
C LEU A 596 -24.64 -3.99 1.83
N ALA A 597 -24.25 -3.45 3.00
CA ALA A 597 -25.10 -3.41 4.19
C ALA A 597 -26.42 -2.66 3.91
N VAL A 598 -26.37 -1.47 3.31
CA VAL A 598 -27.55 -0.68 2.98
C VAL A 598 -28.40 -1.41 1.93
N ALA A 599 -27.81 -1.98 0.88
CA ALA A 599 -28.57 -2.71 -0.14
C ALA A 599 -29.29 -3.93 0.45
N CYS A 600 -28.59 -4.72 1.28
CA CYS A 600 -29.16 -5.82 2.04
C CYS A 600 -30.28 -5.36 2.99
N GLY A 601 -30.10 -4.23 3.66
CA GLY A 601 -31.08 -3.69 4.58
C GLY A 601 -32.34 -3.18 3.87
N VAL A 602 -32.19 -2.46 2.76
CA VAL A 602 -33.34 -2.02 1.93
C VAL A 602 -34.10 -3.22 1.38
N TYR A 603 -33.40 -4.26 0.92
CA TYR A 603 -34.02 -5.52 0.50
C TYR A 603 -34.89 -6.14 1.60
N LEU A 604 -34.40 -6.18 2.84
CA LEU A 604 -35.18 -6.67 3.99
C LEU A 604 -36.37 -5.76 4.32
N LEU A 605 -36.21 -4.44 4.23
CA LEU A 605 -37.28 -3.47 4.48
C LEU A 605 -38.36 -3.48 3.39
N LYS A 606 -38.03 -3.89 2.17
CA LYS A 606 -38.95 -3.97 1.03
C LYS A 606 -39.34 -5.41 0.71
N GLU A 607 -39.48 -6.22 1.77
CA GLU A 607 -40.08 -7.56 1.70
C GLU A 607 -39.37 -8.47 0.68
N LYS A 608 -38.04 -8.38 0.65
CA LYS A 608 -37.17 -9.18 -0.21
C LYS A 608 -37.36 -8.93 -1.72
N ASN A 609 -37.73 -7.71 -2.09
CA ASN A 609 -37.80 -7.33 -3.50
C ASN A 609 -36.39 -7.25 -4.13
N LYS A 610 -36.09 -8.20 -5.03
CA LYS A 610 -34.81 -8.35 -5.72
C LYS A 610 -34.46 -7.16 -6.61
N PHE A 611 -35.44 -6.57 -7.30
CA PHE A 611 -35.20 -5.38 -8.13
C PHE A 611 -34.73 -4.21 -7.27
N ILE A 612 -35.38 -3.99 -6.13
CA ILE A 612 -34.99 -2.92 -5.21
C ILE A 612 -33.58 -3.16 -4.64
N PHE A 613 -33.19 -4.41 -4.36
CA PHE A 613 -31.81 -4.73 -3.98
C PHE A 613 -30.82 -4.25 -5.04
N VAL A 614 -31.01 -4.65 -6.30
CA VAL A 614 -30.14 -4.27 -7.42
C VAL A 614 -30.12 -2.76 -7.61
N ALA A 615 -31.30 -2.11 -7.59
CA ALA A 615 -31.42 -0.67 -7.73
C ALA A 615 -30.72 0.08 -6.59
N SER A 616 -30.82 -0.40 -5.35
CA SER A 616 -30.15 0.22 -4.20
C SER A 616 -28.62 0.05 -4.25
N LEU A 617 -28.16 -1.12 -4.69
CA LEU A 617 -26.73 -1.42 -4.85
C LEU A 617 -26.12 -0.54 -5.96
N ALA A 618 -26.76 -0.50 -7.13
CA ALA A 618 -26.35 0.34 -8.26
C ALA A 618 -26.43 1.83 -7.93
N GLY A 619 -27.53 2.26 -7.30
CA GLY A 619 -27.75 3.64 -6.90
C GLY A 619 -26.67 4.15 -5.96
N MET A 620 -26.30 3.38 -4.94
CA MET A 620 -25.23 3.78 -4.02
C MET A 620 -23.86 3.84 -4.69
N LEU A 621 -23.49 2.85 -5.50
CA LEU A 621 -22.21 2.91 -6.21
C LEU A 621 -22.14 4.13 -7.13
N PHE A 622 -23.21 4.38 -7.89
CA PHE A 622 -23.28 5.53 -8.78
C PHE A 622 -23.20 6.85 -8.01
N SER A 623 -23.95 6.98 -6.91
CA SER A 623 -23.89 8.16 -6.05
C SER A 623 -22.49 8.37 -5.48
N LEU A 624 -21.85 7.33 -4.96
CA LEU A 624 -20.48 7.42 -4.43
C LEU A 624 -19.49 7.85 -5.51
N GLN A 625 -19.56 7.29 -6.71
CA GLN A 625 -18.67 7.67 -7.81
C GLN A 625 -18.85 9.14 -8.22
N LEU A 626 -20.11 9.60 -8.30
CA LEU A 626 -20.45 10.99 -8.62
C LEU A 626 -19.92 11.95 -7.55
N LEU A 627 -20.06 11.57 -6.27
CA LEU A 627 -19.68 12.40 -5.12
C LEU A 627 -18.17 12.41 -4.85
N CYS A 628 -17.46 11.33 -5.16
CA CYS A 628 -16.01 11.24 -5.01
C CYS A 628 -15.24 11.96 -6.12
N GLY A 629 -15.93 12.53 -7.12
CA GLY A 629 -15.28 13.28 -8.20
C GLY A 629 -14.24 12.42 -8.93
N ILE A 630 -14.61 11.19 -9.33
CA ILE A 630 -13.73 10.35 -10.16
C ILE A 630 -13.91 10.78 -11.62
N PRO A 631 -12.86 11.20 -12.35
CA PRO A 631 -13.02 11.74 -13.70
C PRO A 631 -13.47 10.68 -14.71
N ASN A 632 -13.28 9.40 -14.39
CA ASN A 632 -13.63 8.27 -15.22
C ASN A 632 -14.46 7.26 -14.42
N ILE A 633 -15.66 6.94 -14.89
CA ILE A 633 -16.40 5.76 -14.43
C ILE A 633 -15.66 4.52 -14.97
N SER A 634 -14.51 4.18 -14.41
CA SER A 634 -13.70 3.04 -14.84
C SER A 634 -14.02 1.79 -14.02
N GLY A 635 -15.31 1.47 -13.87
CA GLY A 635 -15.75 0.20 -13.31
C GLY A 635 -15.48 -0.94 -14.29
N THR A 636 -14.48 -1.77 -14.01
CA THR A 636 -14.34 -3.06 -14.71
C THR A 636 -15.27 -4.06 -14.06
N SER A 637 -16.17 -4.65 -14.86
CA SER A 637 -16.90 -5.86 -14.45
C SER A 637 -16.01 -7.08 -14.66
N LEU A 638 -16.39 -8.21 -14.06
CA LEU A 638 -15.65 -9.47 -14.26
C LEU A 638 -15.61 -9.87 -15.74
N LEU A 639 -16.71 -9.69 -16.48
CA LEU A 639 -16.75 -9.95 -17.92
C LEU A 639 -15.79 -9.05 -18.71
N LYS A 640 -15.72 -7.76 -18.37
CA LYS A 640 -14.78 -6.85 -19.02
C LYS A 640 -13.33 -7.24 -18.71
N ALA A 641 -13.01 -7.48 -17.44
CA ALA A 641 -11.66 -7.84 -17.02
C ALA A 641 -11.19 -9.16 -17.66
N GLN A 642 -12.05 -10.17 -17.73
CA GLN A 642 -11.77 -11.42 -18.42
C GLN A 642 -11.57 -11.22 -19.94
N THR A 643 -12.38 -10.36 -20.56
CA THR A 643 -12.21 -10.03 -21.98
C THR A 643 -10.87 -9.36 -22.24
N ASP A 644 -10.51 -8.37 -21.41
CA ASP A 644 -9.21 -7.69 -21.48
C ASP A 644 -8.04 -8.69 -21.29
N GLY A 645 -8.19 -9.65 -20.36
CA GLY A 645 -7.24 -10.74 -20.13
C GLY A 645 -7.01 -11.60 -21.38
N ILE A 646 -8.06 -12.21 -21.92
CA ILE A 646 -7.93 -13.15 -23.06
C ILE A 646 -7.45 -12.43 -24.34
N LEU A 647 -7.85 -11.17 -24.53
CA LEU A 647 -7.39 -10.35 -25.66
C LEU A 647 -5.93 -9.88 -25.51
N ASN A 648 -5.26 -10.13 -24.39
CA ASN A 648 -3.86 -9.80 -24.24
C ASN A 648 -3.00 -10.75 -25.10
N ALA A 649 -2.38 -10.23 -26.15
CA ALA A 649 -1.52 -11.02 -27.05
C ALA A 649 -0.32 -11.65 -26.32
N ASN A 650 0.20 -10.98 -25.30
CA ASN A 650 1.38 -11.42 -24.57
C ASN A 650 1.18 -12.74 -23.81
N GLN A 651 -0.06 -13.12 -23.48
CA GLN A 651 -0.37 -14.38 -22.81
C GLN A 651 -0.08 -15.63 -23.67
N TYR A 652 -0.15 -15.48 -24.99
CA TYR A 652 0.02 -16.57 -25.95
C TYR A 652 1.38 -16.51 -26.65
N ARG A 653 2.22 -15.53 -26.28
CA ARG A 653 3.56 -15.39 -26.85
C ARG A 653 4.39 -16.62 -26.51
N GLU A 654 5.11 -17.07 -27.52
CA GLU A 654 6.00 -18.22 -27.46
C GLU A 654 7.43 -17.75 -27.24
N TYR A 655 8.19 -18.54 -26.50
CA TYR A 655 9.57 -18.24 -26.14
C TYR A 655 10.39 -19.51 -26.33
N SER A 656 11.44 -19.39 -27.14
CA SER A 656 12.41 -20.47 -27.40
C SER A 656 13.49 -20.59 -26.32
N GLN A 657 13.52 -19.66 -25.37
CA GLN A 657 14.47 -19.60 -24.27
C GLN A 657 13.77 -19.24 -22.96
N LYS A 658 14.44 -19.49 -21.84
CA LYS A 658 13.96 -19.06 -20.53
C LYS A 658 13.85 -17.54 -20.51
N VAL A 659 12.74 -17.04 -19.98
CA VAL A 659 12.47 -15.61 -19.83
C VAL A 659 12.40 -15.28 -18.36
N ASP A 660 13.07 -14.23 -17.94
CA ASP A 660 12.94 -13.74 -16.57
C ASP A 660 11.52 -13.20 -16.35
N ARG A 661 10.80 -13.78 -15.37
CA ARG A 661 9.43 -13.37 -15.04
C ARG A 661 9.36 -11.92 -14.55
N VAL A 662 10.48 -11.41 -14.01
CA VAL A 662 10.63 -10.05 -13.51
C VAL A 662 11.94 -9.50 -14.03
N VAL A 663 11.88 -8.37 -14.72
CA VAL A 663 13.06 -7.63 -15.21
C VAL A 663 13.19 -6.36 -14.39
N GLU A 664 14.38 -6.10 -13.87
CA GLU A 664 14.66 -4.87 -13.15
C GLU A 664 14.62 -3.66 -14.09
N SER A 665 13.99 -2.56 -13.65
CA SER A 665 14.05 -1.30 -14.38
C SER A 665 15.40 -0.62 -14.17
N ASP A 666 15.85 0.16 -15.16
CA ASP A 666 17.08 0.96 -15.03
C ASP A 666 17.00 1.96 -13.86
N GLN A 667 15.79 2.43 -13.53
CA GLN A 667 15.57 3.29 -12.38
C GLN A 667 15.81 2.54 -11.07
N LEU A 668 15.26 1.33 -10.91
CA LEU A 668 15.49 0.52 -9.72
C LEU A 668 16.99 0.24 -9.51
N LYS A 669 17.70 -0.15 -10.58
CA LYS A 669 19.15 -0.40 -10.53
C LYS A 669 19.95 0.79 -10.02
N LYS A 670 19.63 1.99 -10.52
CA LYS A 670 20.28 3.24 -10.09
C LYS A 670 20.10 3.52 -8.59
N GLU A 671 18.99 3.10 -7.99
CA GLU A 671 18.70 3.33 -6.57
C GLU A 671 19.55 2.45 -5.64
N TYR A 672 19.77 1.17 -5.97
CA TYR A 672 20.38 0.21 -5.02
C TYR A 672 21.76 -0.34 -5.43
N GLU A 673 22.11 -0.39 -6.72
CA GLU A 673 23.38 -0.99 -7.18
C GLU A 673 24.64 -0.31 -6.58
N PRO A 674 24.68 1.03 -6.39
CA PRO A 674 25.81 1.68 -5.72
C PRO A 674 26.00 1.17 -4.29
N LEU A 675 24.91 1.06 -3.53
CA LEU A 675 24.92 0.52 -2.17
C LEU A 675 25.33 -0.95 -2.14
N LYS A 676 24.76 -1.76 -3.05
CA LYS A 676 25.12 -3.18 -3.16
C LYS A 676 26.62 -3.35 -3.40
N THR A 677 27.17 -2.59 -4.34
CA THR A 677 28.59 -2.59 -4.66
C THR A 677 29.44 -2.21 -3.44
N PHE A 678 29.02 -1.18 -2.71
CA PHE A 678 29.69 -0.76 -1.48
C PHE A 678 29.67 -1.85 -0.40
N PHE A 679 28.53 -2.47 -0.14
CA PHE A 679 28.41 -3.52 0.86
C PHE A 679 29.18 -4.78 0.48
N ASP A 680 29.15 -5.20 -0.77
CA ASP A 680 29.88 -6.38 -1.24
C ASP A 680 31.40 -6.21 -1.13
N ALA A 681 31.90 -4.97 -1.18
CA ALA A 681 33.31 -4.67 -0.98
C ALA A 681 33.72 -4.53 0.50
N THR A 682 32.82 -4.09 1.38
CA THR A 682 33.17 -3.62 2.73
C THR A 682 32.56 -4.41 3.88
N LEU A 683 31.50 -5.19 3.64
CA LEU A 683 30.86 -6.08 4.60
C LEU A 683 31.24 -7.54 4.35
N LYS A 684 31.47 -8.26 5.45
CA LYS A 684 31.64 -9.73 5.42
C LYS A 684 30.29 -10.41 5.18
N ASP A 685 30.31 -11.69 4.82
CA ASP A 685 29.09 -12.48 4.55
C ASP A 685 28.17 -12.61 5.77
N ASN A 686 28.74 -12.60 6.98
CA ASN A 686 27.98 -12.66 8.23
C ASN A 686 27.59 -11.28 8.78
N GLU A 687 27.98 -10.20 8.11
CA GLU A 687 27.65 -8.83 8.46
C GLU A 687 26.46 -8.34 7.62
N THR A 688 25.64 -7.49 8.23
CA THR A 688 24.57 -6.75 7.56
C THR A 688 24.72 -5.26 7.85
N PHE A 689 23.74 -4.45 7.48
CA PHE A 689 23.68 -3.03 7.83
C PHE A 689 22.38 -2.74 8.56
N TRP A 690 22.28 -1.54 9.11
CA TRP A 690 21.07 -1.03 9.73
C TRP A 690 20.45 0.03 8.81
N ASP A 691 19.32 -0.28 8.20
CA ASP A 691 18.52 0.69 7.46
C ASP A 691 17.72 1.62 8.37
N TYR A 692 18.00 2.92 8.29
CA TYR A 692 17.27 4.02 8.91
C TYR A 692 16.68 4.97 7.84
N SER A 693 16.66 4.57 6.56
CA SER A 693 16.22 5.37 5.41
C SER A 693 14.75 5.16 4.99
N HIS A 694 14.00 4.31 5.69
CA HIS A 694 12.64 3.86 5.33
C HIS A 694 12.57 2.93 4.10
N GLN A 695 13.69 2.36 3.66
CA GLN A 695 13.77 1.61 2.41
C GLN A 695 14.29 0.20 2.67
N THR A 696 13.64 -0.51 3.59
CA THR A 696 14.06 -1.82 4.10
C THR A 696 14.18 -2.87 3.00
N LEU A 697 13.49 -2.69 1.87
CA LEU A 697 13.67 -3.54 0.69
C LEU A 697 15.13 -3.60 0.20
N LEU A 698 15.97 -2.61 0.55
CA LEU A 698 17.41 -2.63 0.34
C LEU A 698 18.07 -3.90 0.89
N TYR A 699 17.56 -4.55 1.94
CA TYR A 699 18.07 -5.84 2.40
C TYR A 699 17.91 -6.92 1.32
N ALA A 700 16.70 -7.05 0.77
CA ALA A 700 16.43 -8.02 -0.28
C ALA A 700 17.23 -7.71 -1.57
N LEU A 701 17.30 -6.44 -1.96
CA LEU A 701 18.00 -5.99 -3.18
C LEU A 701 19.53 -6.14 -3.09
N THR A 702 20.12 -5.83 -1.95
CA THR A 702 21.56 -5.98 -1.73
C THR A 702 21.95 -7.43 -1.42
N GLY A 703 20.97 -8.28 -1.11
CA GLY A 703 21.15 -9.68 -0.77
C GLY A 703 21.60 -9.89 0.68
N ARG A 704 21.35 -8.93 1.56
CA ARG A 704 21.67 -8.95 2.99
C ARG A 704 20.49 -9.44 3.82
N LYS A 705 20.76 -9.85 5.06
CA LYS A 705 19.71 -10.31 5.98
C LYS A 705 19.20 -9.13 6.80
N LYS A 706 17.88 -8.97 6.87
CA LYS A 706 17.25 -7.93 7.68
C LYS A 706 17.46 -8.23 9.18
N PRO A 707 17.95 -7.27 9.98
CA PRO A 707 18.23 -7.49 11.40
C PRO A 707 17.02 -7.31 12.31
N MET A 708 15.90 -6.74 11.81
CA MET A 708 14.74 -6.35 12.61
C MET A 708 13.45 -7.05 12.19
N TYR A 709 12.48 -7.08 13.11
CA TYR A 709 11.16 -7.64 12.92
C TYR A 709 10.28 -6.87 11.93
N THR A 710 10.30 -5.55 11.96
CA THR A 710 9.37 -4.71 11.19
C THR A 710 9.82 -4.48 9.75
N ASP A 711 8.91 -4.61 8.78
CA ASP A 711 9.23 -4.57 7.34
C ASP A 711 9.21 -3.15 6.75
N GLN A 712 8.76 -2.12 7.50
CA GLN A 712 8.77 -0.70 7.08
C GLN A 712 9.44 0.18 8.16
N SER A 713 10.68 -0.13 8.51
CA SER A 713 11.40 0.55 9.60
C SER A 713 12.12 1.82 9.11
N PRO A 714 12.22 2.88 9.93
CA PRO A 714 11.70 3.01 11.29
C PRO A 714 10.22 3.43 11.38
N SER A 715 9.55 3.81 10.28
CA SER A 715 8.18 4.35 10.30
C SER A 715 7.13 3.49 11.02
N PHE A 716 7.33 2.17 11.04
CA PHE A 716 6.40 1.22 11.67
C PHE A 716 6.46 1.19 13.20
N LEU A 717 7.43 1.90 13.80
CA LEU A 717 7.58 2.00 15.24
C LEU A 717 6.57 3.03 15.79
N ASN A 718 5.80 2.65 16.80
CA ASN A 718 4.69 3.45 17.33
C ASN A 718 5.09 4.27 18.57
N GLY A 719 5.65 3.58 19.56
CA GLY A 719 6.04 4.16 20.84
C GLY A 719 7.35 3.60 21.37
N GLU A 720 7.73 4.00 22.57
CA GLU A 720 9.03 3.66 23.18
C GLU A 720 9.25 2.14 23.26
N TYR A 721 8.21 1.34 23.52
CA TYR A 721 8.35 -0.12 23.59
C TYR A 721 8.80 -0.73 22.26
N SER A 722 8.12 -0.42 21.16
CA SER A 722 8.53 -0.87 19.81
C SER A 722 9.95 -0.41 19.46
N GLN A 723 10.33 0.84 19.78
CA GLN A 723 11.68 1.35 19.53
C GLN A 723 12.75 0.60 20.33
N LEU A 724 12.49 0.30 21.62
CA LEU A 724 13.41 -0.47 22.46
C LEU A 724 13.54 -1.93 22.02
N MET A 725 12.46 -2.55 21.54
CA MET A 725 12.51 -3.90 20.98
C MET A 725 13.32 -3.92 19.68
N TYR A 726 13.08 -2.96 18.80
CA TYR A 726 13.84 -2.76 17.56
C TYR A 726 15.35 -2.61 17.84
N LEU A 727 15.74 -1.75 18.78
CA LEU A 727 17.15 -1.55 19.14
C LEU A 727 17.81 -2.84 19.66
N LYS A 728 17.10 -3.64 20.46
CA LYS A 728 17.60 -4.95 20.92
C LYS A 728 17.83 -5.95 19.79
N GLU A 729 17.11 -5.84 18.69
CA GLU A 729 17.31 -6.69 17.52
C GLU A 729 18.55 -6.25 16.73
N ILE A 730 18.72 -4.93 16.57
CA ILE A 730 19.92 -4.34 15.98
C ILE A 730 21.17 -4.74 16.79
N GLU A 731 21.14 -4.63 18.12
CA GLU A 731 22.26 -4.98 19.00
C GLU A 731 22.69 -6.46 18.93
N LYS A 732 21.75 -7.36 18.61
CA LYS A 732 22.06 -8.79 18.45
C LYS A 732 22.71 -9.11 17.10
N CYS A 733 22.61 -8.19 16.15
CA CYS A 733 23.14 -8.34 14.81
C CYS A 733 24.46 -7.58 14.66
N ASN A 734 25.35 -8.09 13.82
CA ASN A 734 26.55 -7.35 13.47
C ASN A 734 26.21 -6.39 12.32
N CYS A 735 25.94 -5.14 12.66
CA CYS A 735 25.59 -4.06 11.74
C CYS A 735 26.70 -2.98 11.76
N PRO A 736 27.83 -3.16 11.05
CA PRO A 736 28.91 -2.17 11.05
C PRO A 736 28.52 -0.82 10.45
N TYR A 737 27.49 -0.78 9.61
CA TYR A 737 27.00 0.41 8.95
C TYR A 737 25.54 0.68 9.28
N ALA A 738 25.19 1.95 9.41
CA ALA A 738 23.83 2.45 9.34
C ALA A 738 23.65 3.29 8.06
N VAL A 739 22.49 3.14 7.42
CA VAL A 739 22.14 3.77 6.15
C VAL A 739 21.06 4.82 6.40
N ILE A 740 21.34 6.06 6.01
CA ILE A 740 20.47 7.21 6.21
C ILE A 740 20.34 7.92 4.86
N ARG A 741 19.18 8.48 4.54
CA ARG A 741 18.99 9.24 3.30
C ARG A 741 19.04 10.75 3.55
N SER A 742 18.32 11.26 4.54
CA SER A 742 18.38 12.66 5.00
C SER A 742 18.08 12.78 6.49
N TYR A 743 18.56 13.85 7.13
CA TYR A 743 18.27 14.14 8.55
C TYR A 743 16.78 14.47 8.79
N ASN A 744 16.09 14.99 7.77
CA ASN A 744 14.67 15.36 7.82
C ASN A 744 13.75 14.36 7.10
N ASP A 745 14.27 13.18 6.76
CA ASP A 745 13.41 12.14 6.24
C ASP A 745 12.43 11.73 7.35
N GLY A 746 11.16 11.79 6.99
CA GLY A 746 10.05 11.71 7.92
C GLY A 746 8.80 11.23 7.21
N PHE A 747 7.90 10.64 7.97
CA PHE A 747 6.65 10.12 7.44
C PHE A 747 5.48 11.02 7.84
N ASP A 748 4.56 11.26 6.91
CA ASP A 748 3.40 12.16 7.08
C ASP A 748 3.74 13.56 7.63
N GLY A 749 4.92 14.08 7.30
CA GLY A 749 5.38 15.42 7.70
C GLY A 749 5.91 15.51 9.14
N VAL A 750 6.19 14.38 9.79
CA VAL A 750 6.93 14.33 11.06
C VAL A 750 8.29 13.68 10.82
N PRO A 751 9.41 14.36 11.11
CA PRO A 751 10.76 13.81 10.95
C PRO A 751 10.93 12.53 11.76
N SER A 752 11.67 11.55 11.23
CA SER A 752 11.89 10.28 11.93
C SER A 752 12.81 10.41 13.13
N SER A 753 13.73 11.39 13.08
CA SER A 753 14.49 11.81 14.26
C SER A 753 13.57 12.18 15.42
N VAL A 754 12.47 12.87 15.11
CA VAL A 754 11.49 13.35 16.09
C VAL A 754 10.62 12.22 16.64
N ALA A 755 10.07 11.39 15.75
CA ALA A 755 9.13 10.35 16.14
C ALA A 755 9.81 9.11 16.74
N GLU A 756 10.92 8.68 16.14
CA GLU A 756 11.75 7.57 16.58
C GLU A 756 13.02 8.07 17.29
N TYR A 757 12.83 8.98 18.24
CA TYR A 757 13.93 9.67 18.92
C TYR A 757 14.85 8.71 19.69
N LEU A 758 14.35 7.61 20.27
CA LEU A 758 15.23 6.63 20.95
C LEU A 758 16.16 5.95 19.96
N THR A 759 15.60 5.60 18.82
CA THR A 759 16.32 4.98 17.71
C THR A 759 17.40 5.92 17.17
N SER A 760 17.09 7.21 17.07
CA SER A 760 18.00 8.26 16.60
C SER A 760 19.12 8.54 17.58
N GLU A 761 18.80 8.66 18.88
CA GLU A 761 19.79 8.84 19.94
C GLU A 761 20.78 7.67 19.98
N TYR A 762 20.27 6.44 19.81
CA TYR A 762 21.13 5.27 19.72
C TYR A 762 22.06 5.34 18.51
N LEU A 763 21.53 5.68 17.33
CA LEU A 763 22.30 5.86 16.11
C LEU A 763 23.44 6.85 16.29
N TYR A 764 23.14 8.06 16.78
CA TYR A 764 24.14 9.13 16.89
C TYR A 764 25.15 8.93 18.02
N SER A 765 24.80 8.17 19.05
CA SER A 765 25.73 7.79 20.13
C SER A 765 26.63 6.61 19.77
N HIS A 766 26.23 5.74 18.84
CA HIS A 766 26.96 4.51 18.50
C HIS A 766 27.59 4.50 17.11
N TYR A 767 27.23 5.42 16.24
CA TYR A 767 27.73 5.52 14.86
C TYR A 767 28.24 6.93 14.55
N LYS A 768 29.16 7.02 13.60
CA LYS A 768 29.73 8.26 13.08
C LYS A 768 29.63 8.33 11.55
N PRO A 769 29.44 9.52 10.96
CA PRO A 769 29.46 9.69 9.51
C PRO A 769 30.75 9.16 8.89
N LEU A 770 30.63 8.40 7.79
CA LEU A 770 31.79 7.87 7.05
C LEU A 770 31.82 8.40 5.62
N CYS A 771 30.77 8.15 4.84
CA CYS A 771 30.73 8.54 3.42
C CYS A 771 29.31 8.63 2.84
N ILE A 772 29.17 9.16 1.62
CA ILE A 772 27.96 9.14 0.80
C ILE A 772 28.14 8.16 -0.37
N VAL A 773 27.16 7.27 -0.56
CA VAL A 773 27.11 6.27 -1.62
C VAL A 773 25.74 6.31 -2.29
N GLY A 774 25.68 6.65 -3.58
CA GLY A 774 24.41 6.63 -4.33
C GLY A 774 23.31 7.52 -3.77
N GLY A 775 23.66 8.61 -3.09
CA GLY A 775 22.70 9.51 -2.42
C GLY A 775 22.35 9.11 -0.98
N TYR A 776 22.88 8.00 -0.48
CA TYR A 776 22.73 7.58 0.92
C TYR A 776 23.96 7.94 1.73
N GLN A 777 23.74 8.43 2.94
CA GLN A 777 24.76 8.63 3.95
C GLN A 777 25.01 7.31 4.67
N ILE A 778 26.27 6.91 4.71
CA ILE A 778 26.74 5.72 5.40
C ILE A 778 27.45 6.16 6.67
N TRP A 779 26.94 5.69 7.79
CA TRP A 779 27.50 5.90 9.10
C TRP A 779 28.11 4.59 9.59
N ALA A 780 29.31 4.62 10.16
CA ALA A 780 30.00 3.43 10.65
C ALA A 780 29.98 3.36 12.18
N GLN A 781 29.83 2.15 12.72
CA GLN A 781 29.78 1.93 14.16
C GLN A 781 31.11 2.33 14.80
N ASN A 782 31.04 3.04 15.94
CA ASN A 782 32.18 3.66 16.62
C ASN A 782 33.35 2.69 16.91
N ASN A 783 33.03 1.45 17.30
CA ASN A 783 34.01 0.43 17.65
C ASN A 783 34.77 -0.14 16.43
N CYS A 784 34.21 -0.07 15.22
CA CYS A 784 34.81 -0.61 14.01
C CYS A 784 35.12 0.46 12.94
N TYR A 785 34.85 1.74 13.24
CA TYR A 785 34.98 2.88 12.32
C TYR A 785 36.31 2.86 11.55
N GLU A 786 37.44 2.81 12.27
CA GLU A 786 38.77 2.82 11.66
C GLU A 786 38.99 1.63 10.73
N SER A 787 38.60 0.43 11.18
CA SER A 787 38.75 -0.79 10.37
C SER A 787 37.94 -0.74 9.07
N LYS A 788 36.73 -0.15 9.13
CA LYS A 788 35.83 0.00 7.98
C LYS A 788 36.27 1.13 7.05
N ASN A 789 36.80 2.22 7.60
CA ASN A 789 37.40 3.29 6.82
C ASN A 789 38.62 2.77 6.04
N VAL A 790 39.52 2.01 6.67
CA VAL A 790 40.66 1.38 5.99
C VAL A 790 40.21 0.40 4.91
N ALA A 791 39.18 -0.41 5.16
CA ALA A 791 38.65 -1.34 4.16
C ALA A 791 38.06 -0.60 2.94
N LEU A 792 37.32 0.48 3.18
CA LEU A 792 36.79 1.35 2.14
C LEU A 792 37.92 2.03 1.35
N GLN A 793 38.88 2.65 2.04
CA GLN A 793 40.04 3.29 1.41
C GLN A 793 40.87 2.31 0.61
N LYS A 794 41.05 1.06 1.06
CA LYS A 794 41.71 0.00 0.28
C LYS A 794 40.95 -0.33 -0.99
N SER A 795 39.61 -0.29 -0.93
CA SER A 795 38.75 -0.53 -2.09
C SER A 795 38.73 0.67 -3.06
N ILE A 796 39.03 1.87 -2.57
CA ILE A 796 39.14 3.12 -3.35
C ILE A 796 40.57 3.38 -3.86
N ASN A 797 41.61 2.97 -3.14
CA ASN A 797 43.02 3.24 -3.43
C ASN A 797 43.49 2.43 -4.64
N MET A 798 43.12 2.96 -5.79
CA MET A 798 43.53 2.51 -7.11
C MET A 798 45.03 2.72 -7.27
N HIS A 799 45.72 1.68 -7.75
CA HIS A 799 47.09 1.81 -8.20
C HIS A 799 47.12 2.55 -9.55
N TYR A 800 47.14 3.88 -9.48
CA TYR A 800 47.29 4.74 -10.65
C TYR A 800 48.69 4.57 -11.26
N GLN A 801 48.73 4.22 -12.54
CA GLN A 801 49.94 4.21 -13.35
C GLN A 801 50.10 5.57 -14.02
N THR A 802 51.31 6.14 -13.97
CA THR A 802 51.58 7.38 -14.71
C THR A 802 51.77 7.07 -16.20
N LEU A 803 51.04 7.79 -17.04
CA LEU A 803 51.17 7.73 -18.49
C LEU A 803 52.51 8.36 -18.88
N SER A 804 53.40 7.58 -19.49
CA SER A 804 54.70 8.10 -19.94
C SER A 804 54.52 9.03 -21.16
N LEU A 805 54.78 10.32 -20.96
CA LEU A 805 54.66 11.35 -21.99
C LEU A 805 56.00 11.51 -22.73
N THR A 806 56.24 10.63 -23.72
CA THR A 806 57.43 10.68 -24.58
C THR A 806 57.17 11.50 -25.85
N GLN A 807 58.24 11.95 -26.51
CA GLN A 807 58.13 12.67 -27.78
C GLN A 807 57.42 11.84 -28.86
N ASP A 808 57.69 10.54 -28.92
CA ASP A 808 57.04 9.60 -29.83
C ASP A 808 55.53 9.52 -29.54
N TYR A 809 55.13 9.54 -28.27
CA TYR A 809 53.73 9.52 -27.89
C TYR A 809 53.02 10.85 -28.18
N ALA A 810 53.67 11.99 -27.97
CA ALA A 810 53.12 13.28 -28.36
C ALA A 810 52.86 13.37 -29.87
N SER A 811 53.66 12.69 -30.70
CA SER A 811 53.49 12.66 -32.16
C SER A 811 52.25 11.90 -32.65
N VAL A 812 51.67 11.02 -31.83
CA VAL A 812 50.44 10.28 -32.17
C VAL A 812 49.15 11.00 -31.76
N LEU A 813 49.27 12.07 -30.96
CA LEU A 813 48.16 12.95 -30.60
C LEU A 813 47.84 13.86 -31.78
N THR A 814 46.55 13.95 -32.12
CA THR A 814 46.08 14.78 -33.24
C THR A 814 45.18 15.88 -32.71
N GLY A 815 45.60 17.13 -32.90
CA GLY A 815 44.80 18.30 -32.56
C GLY A 815 43.74 18.58 -33.62
N ARG A 816 42.51 18.83 -33.17
CA ARG A 816 41.41 19.39 -33.96
C ARG A 816 41.19 20.81 -33.45
N GLN A 817 41.43 21.80 -34.31
CA GLN A 817 41.37 23.22 -33.93
C GLN A 817 42.26 23.56 -32.72
N THR A 818 43.30 22.75 -32.50
CA THR A 818 44.30 22.90 -31.44
C THR A 818 45.70 22.69 -32.00
N LYS A 819 46.69 23.32 -31.38
CA LYS A 819 48.11 22.96 -31.53
C LYS A 819 48.54 22.20 -30.29
N VAL A 820 49.15 21.02 -30.48
CA VAL A 820 49.64 20.17 -29.41
C VAL A 820 51.17 20.15 -29.44
N ALA A 821 51.82 20.44 -28.32
CA ALA A 821 53.27 20.39 -28.18
C ALA A 821 53.65 19.72 -26.86
N LEU A 822 54.77 18.98 -26.86
CA LEU A 822 55.36 18.45 -25.62
C LEU A 822 56.50 19.38 -25.19
N GLN A 823 56.48 19.85 -23.95
CA GLN A 823 57.59 20.59 -23.35
C GLN A 823 57.81 20.08 -21.92
N SER A 824 59.06 19.76 -21.55
CA SER A 824 59.39 19.33 -20.18
C SER A 824 58.54 18.17 -19.62
N SER A 825 58.12 17.24 -20.49
CA SER A 825 57.20 16.13 -20.16
C SER A 825 55.75 16.55 -19.84
N GLU A 826 55.34 17.76 -20.23
CA GLU A 826 53.97 18.27 -20.15
C GLU A 826 53.40 18.46 -21.57
N ILE A 827 52.11 18.15 -21.76
CA ILE A 827 51.41 18.37 -23.04
C ILE A 827 50.75 19.75 -23.00
N HIS A 828 51.20 20.65 -23.87
CA HIS A 828 50.58 21.95 -24.09
C HIS A 828 49.60 21.89 -25.26
N ILE A 829 48.36 22.31 -25.02
CA ILE A 829 47.27 22.33 -25.98
C ILE A 829 46.80 23.78 -26.12
N SER A 830 47.07 24.40 -27.27
CA SER A 830 46.65 25.77 -27.56
C SER A 830 45.44 25.78 -28.48
N SER A 831 44.36 26.44 -28.07
CA SER A 831 43.17 26.64 -28.91
C SER A 831 43.48 27.51 -30.14
N VAL A 832 43.08 27.07 -31.33
CA VAL A 832 43.28 27.79 -32.61
C VAL A 832 41.97 28.32 -33.18
N ALA A 833 40.85 27.65 -32.89
CA ALA A 833 39.49 28.05 -33.25
C ALA A 833 38.50 27.47 -32.22
N ALA A 834 37.19 27.74 -32.37
CA ALA A 834 36.14 27.18 -31.51
C ALA A 834 36.06 25.64 -31.64
N ASP A 835 35.66 24.95 -30.57
CA ASP A 835 35.64 23.47 -30.44
C ASP A 835 37.07 22.83 -30.44
N PRO A 836 38.00 23.30 -29.59
CA PRO A 836 39.36 22.80 -29.53
C PRO A 836 39.44 21.41 -28.88
N GLY A 837 39.71 20.38 -29.70
CA GLY A 837 39.80 18.99 -29.25
C GLY A 837 41.14 18.33 -29.54
N VAL A 838 41.52 17.31 -28.77
CA VAL A 838 42.72 16.47 -29.01
C VAL A 838 42.34 15.00 -28.90
N VAL A 839 42.71 14.21 -29.92
CA VAL A 839 42.48 12.75 -29.96
C VAL A 839 43.79 11.97 -29.94
N GLY A 840 43.71 10.68 -29.60
CA GLY A 840 44.85 9.75 -29.69
C GLY A 840 45.47 9.38 -28.34
N PHE A 841 44.86 9.80 -27.23
CA PHE A 841 45.34 9.44 -25.89
C PHE A 841 45.29 7.91 -25.66
N GLU A 842 44.31 7.24 -26.26
CA GLU A 842 44.18 5.77 -26.22
C GLU A 842 45.33 5.01 -26.88
N LYS A 843 46.13 5.65 -27.74
CA LYS A 843 47.16 4.99 -28.54
C LYS A 843 48.42 4.62 -27.75
N ASN A 844 48.48 4.97 -26.46
CA ASN A 844 49.53 4.49 -25.59
C ASN A 844 49.38 2.97 -25.37
N SER A 845 50.40 2.18 -25.67
CA SER A 845 50.33 0.72 -25.61
C SER A 845 49.95 0.17 -24.23
N LYS A 846 50.41 0.82 -23.14
CA LYS A 846 50.06 0.40 -21.78
C LYS A 846 48.61 0.75 -21.44
N LEU A 847 48.15 1.93 -21.83
CA LEU A 847 46.76 2.35 -21.64
C LEU A 847 45.80 1.45 -22.45
N GLN A 848 46.13 1.16 -23.71
CA GLN A 848 45.34 0.28 -24.58
C GLN A 848 45.22 -1.13 -24.00
N THR A 849 46.34 -1.69 -23.50
CA THR A 849 46.35 -3.00 -22.83
C THR A 849 45.47 -2.99 -21.59
N ALA A 850 45.54 -1.93 -20.78
CA ALA A 850 44.73 -1.80 -19.57
C ALA A 850 43.23 -1.67 -19.87
N MET A 851 42.84 -0.88 -20.88
CA MET A 851 41.44 -0.74 -21.32
C MET A 851 40.85 -2.00 -21.97
N ALA A 852 41.69 -2.90 -22.47
CA ALA A 852 41.24 -4.19 -23.01
C ALA A 852 41.00 -5.23 -21.90
N ALA A 853 41.67 -5.08 -20.75
CA ALA A 853 41.62 -6.03 -19.65
C ALA A 853 40.42 -5.79 -18.71
N GLU A 854 40.04 -4.53 -18.50
CA GLU A 854 39.04 -4.13 -17.52
C GLU A 854 37.99 -3.18 -18.14
N PRO A 855 36.73 -3.20 -17.66
CA PRO A 855 35.61 -2.52 -18.31
C PRO A 855 35.54 -1.00 -18.09
N TYR A 856 36.36 -0.42 -17.22
CA TYR A 856 36.38 1.02 -16.94
C TYR A 856 37.80 1.58 -16.90
N LEU A 857 37.96 2.81 -17.39
CA LEU A 857 39.16 3.62 -17.32
C LEU A 857 38.92 4.82 -16.40
N CYS A 858 39.77 4.98 -15.38
CA CYS A 858 39.83 6.20 -14.60
C CYS A 858 41.09 6.98 -14.91
N MET A 859 40.95 8.29 -15.04
CA MET A 859 42.06 9.20 -15.28
C MET A 859 42.09 10.31 -14.23
N LYS A 860 43.31 10.60 -13.78
CA LYS A 860 43.65 11.72 -12.91
C LYS A 860 44.66 12.57 -13.66
N ILE A 861 44.33 13.85 -13.90
CA ILE A 861 45.16 14.73 -14.72
C ILE A 861 45.42 16.04 -13.99
N ASP A 862 46.68 16.29 -13.60
CA ASP A 862 47.09 17.58 -13.08
C ASP A 862 47.28 18.57 -14.25
N TYR A 863 46.71 19.76 -14.15
CA TYR A 863 46.64 20.70 -15.27
C TYR A 863 46.81 22.18 -14.88
N SER A 864 47.12 23.02 -15.87
CA SER A 864 47.03 24.49 -15.80
C SER A 864 46.44 25.06 -17.08
N SER A 865 45.63 26.11 -16.96
CA SER A 865 44.88 26.74 -18.06
C SER A 865 44.98 28.27 -17.98
N THR A 866 45.03 28.95 -19.12
CA THR A 866 44.98 30.43 -19.16
C THR A 866 43.58 30.99 -18.89
N ALA A 867 42.53 30.18 -19.06
CA ALA A 867 41.13 30.55 -18.80
C ALA A 867 40.37 29.44 -18.06
N SER A 868 39.43 29.82 -17.19
CA SER A 868 38.43 28.89 -16.64
C SER A 868 37.38 28.57 -17.72
N GLY A 869 36.82 27.37 -17.70
CA GLY A 869 35.78 26.98 -18.65
C GLY A 869 35.41 25.50 -18.54
N LEU A 870 34.81 24.95 -19.59
CA LEU A 870 34.42 23.56 -19.63
C LEU A 870 35.53 22.70 -20.25
N PHE A 871 35.95 21.66 -19.54
CA PHE A 871 36.71 20.55 -20.10
C PHE A 871 35.76 19.39 -20.38
N GLN A 872 35.86 18.76 -21.55
CA GLN A 872 35.00 17.64 -21.91
C GLN A 872 35.81 16.47 -22.47
N CYS A 873 35.63 15.29 -21.87
CA CYS A 873 36.22 14.05 -22.38
C CYS A 873 35.15 13.22 -23.09
N PHE A 874 35.25 13.07 -24.40
CA PHE A 874 34.44 12.12 -25.18
C PHE A 874 35.11 10.76 -25.27
N TYR A 875 34.29 9.71 -25.31
CA TYR A 875 34.77 8.33 -25.39
C TYR A 875 33.86 7.44 -26.25
N THR A 876 34.41 6.33 -26.72
CA THR A 876 33.69 5.27 -27.46
C THR A 876 33.81 3.93 -26.74
N THR A 877 32.88 3.02 -26.99
CA THR A 877 32.89 1.65 -26.42
C THR A 877 32.63 0.56 -27.45
N LYS A 878 32.31 0.92 -28.70
CA LYS A 878 32.07 -0.04 -29.80
C LYS A 878 32.97 0.25 -30.99
N LYS A 879 33.29 -0.79 -31.75
CA LYS A 879 34.08 -0.68 -32.97
C LYS A 879 33.38 0.23 -33.99
N GLY A 880 34.07 1.27 -34.46
CA GLY A 880 33.56 2.22 -35.46
C GLY A 880 32.52 3.21 -34.94
N GLU A 881 32.40 3.38 -33.63
CA GLU A 881 31.50 4.36 -33.00
C GLU A 881 32.03 5.79 -33.15
N ASN A 882 31.14 6.75 -33.43
CA ASN A 882 31.46 8.18 -33.44
C ASN A 882 31.26 8.80 -32.05
N PHE A 883 32.00 9.87 -31.75
CA PHE A 883 31.78 10.64 -30.50
C PHE A 883 30.38 11.28 -30.46
N SER A 884 29.72 11.23 -29.30
CA SER A 884 28.41 11.82 -29.06
C SER A 884 28.35 12.51 -27.69
N GLU A 885 27.43 13.46 -27.52
CA GLU A 885 27.25 14.17 -26.25
C GLU A 885 26.85 13.24 -25.09
N GLU A 886 26.05 12.21 -25.38
CA GLU A 886 25.65 11.18 -24.41
C GLU A 886 26.85 10.38 -23.86
N LYS A 887 27.96 10.31 -24.60
CA LYS A 887 29.20 9.63 -24.21
C LYS A 887 30.33 10.62 -23.98
N SER A 888 30.09 11.50 -23.03
CA SER A 888 31.09 12.47 -22.59
C SER A 888 31.05 12.72 -21.09
N VAL A 889 32.19 13.08 -20.52
CA VAL A 889 32.29 13.57 -19.14
C VAL A 889 32.66 15.05 -19.20
N ARG A 890 31.83 15.88 -18.56
CA ARG A 890 31.94 17.34 -18.54
C ARG A 890 32.39 17.80 -17.17
N ILE A 891 33.47 18.56 -17.11
CA ILE A 891 34.09 19.04 -15.86
C ILE A 891 34.33 20.53 -15.98
N GLN A 892 33.84 21.32 -15.01
CA GLN A 892 34.18 22.74 -14.92
C GLN A 892 35.61 22.86 -14.39
N VAL A 893 36.45 23.61 -15.10
CA VAL A 893 37.89 23.73 -14.80
C VAL A 893 38.28 25.18 -14.55
N ASP A 894 39.11 25.39 -13.53
CA ASP A 894 39.74 26.69 -13.23
C ASP A 894 41.13 26.84 -13.88
N LYS A 895 41.88 27.90 -13.55
CA LYS A 895 43.22 28.17 -14.09
C LYS A 895 44.28 27.12 -13.72
N SER A 896 44.05 26.29 -12.70
CA SER A 896 44.90 25.15 -12.37
C SER A 896 44.16 24.19 -11.44
N GLY A 897 44.47 22.90 -11.51
CA GLY A 897 43.89 21.91 -10.62
C GLY A 897 44.21 20.48 -11.03
N THR A 898 43.40 19.54 -10.53
CA THR A 898 43.47 18.13 -10.88
C THR A 898 42.10 17.66 -11.38
N LEU A 899 42.03 17.15 -12.61
CA LEU A 899 40.85 16.49 -13.16
C LEU A 899 40.79 15.06 -12.65
N ARG A 900 39.60 14.58 -12.31
CA ARG A 900 39.34 13.15 -12.07
C ARG A 900 38.07 12.75 -12.77
N PHE A 901 38.13 11.67 -13.55
CA PHE A 901 36.94 11.09 -14.17
C PHE A 901 37.11 9.59 -14.45
N SER A 902 35.96 8.92 -14.60
CA SER A 902 35.85 7.50 -14.94
C SER A 902 34.93 7.35 -16.14
N ILE A 903 35.32 6.50 -17.09
CA ILE A 903 34.53 6.20 -18.29
C ILE A 903 34.49 4.68 -18.54
N PRO A 904 33.38 4.14 -19.05
CA PRO A 904 33.37 2.78 -19.59
C PRO A 904 34.37 2.66 -20.74
N CYS A 905 35.15 1.58 -20.77
CA CYS A 905 36.11 1.31 -21.83
C CYS A 905 36.04 -0.13 -22.36
N SER A 906 36.70 -0.34 -23.49
CA SER A 906 36.84 -1.61 -24.18
C SER A 906 38.09 -1.58 -25.06
N ALA A 907 38.40 -2.69 -25.72
CA ALA A 907 39.44 -2.73 -26.74
C ALA A 907 39.21 -1.76 -27.92
N TYR A 908 38.02 -1.16 -28.06
CA TYR A 908 37.67 -0.21 -29.12
C TYR A 908 37.59 1.24 -28.65
N THR A 909 37.93 1.52 -27.38
CA THR A 909 37.78 2.86 -26.82
C THR A 909 38.79 3.84 -27.39
N THR A 910 38.27 4.95 -27.91
CA THR A 910 39.01 6.12 -28.37
C THR A 910 38.66 7.32 -27.52
N LEU A 911 39.62 8.22 -27.28
CA LEU A 911 39.45 9.38 -26.40
C LEU A 911 39.59 10.68 -27.18
N ARG A 912 38.73 11.65 -26.86
CA ARG A 912 38.87 13.04 -27.29
C ARG A 912 38.75 13.97 -26.09
N PHE A 913 39.78 14.77 -25.85
CA PHE A 913 39.75 15.80 -24.82
C PHE A 913 39.53 17.17 -25.47
N ASP A 914 38.42 17.79 -25.12
CA ASP A 914 38.09 19.15 -25.54
C ASP A 914 38.41 20.09 -24.38
N ILE A 915 39.25 21.09 -24.66
CA ILE A 915 39.69 22.09 -23.67
C ILE A 915 38.76 23.32 -23.73
N PRO A 916 38.82 24.23 -22.73
CA PRO A 916 38.06 25.48 -22.81
C PRO A 916 38.38 26.29 -24.07
N ASP A 917 37.34 26.83 -24.73
CA ASP A 917 37.48 27.68 -25.91
C ASP A 917 38.44 28.86 -25.66
N GLY A 918 39.42 29.03 -26.56
CA GLY A 918 40.38 30.14 -26.47
C GLY A 918 41.44 30.01 -25.38
N ALA A 919 41.52 28.86 -24.68
CA ALA A 919 42.53 28.62 -23.66
C ALA A 919 43.81 27.97 -24.21
N ASP A 920 44.92 28.22 -23.51
CA ASP A 920 46.12 27.40 -23.53
C ASP A 920 46.08 26.47 -22.31
N PHE A 921 45.92 25.17 -22.56
CA PHE A 921 45.70 24.16 -21.56
C PHE A 921 46.90 23.21 -21.50
N THR A 922 47.51 23.07 -20.33
CA THR A 922 48.71 22.25 -20.11
C THR A 922 48.36 21.05 -19.24
N LEU A 923 48.61 19.84 -19.74
CA LEU A 923 48.48 18.58 -19.01
C LEU A 923 49.86 18.18 -18.46
N LYS A 924 50.00 18.17 -17.14
CA LYS A 924 51.29 17.98 -16.47
C LYS A 924 51.55 16.52 -16.11
N ASN A 925 50.60 15.90 -15.42
CA ASN A 925 50.72 14.54 -14.91
C ASN A 925 49.42 13.79 -15.18
N ILE A 926 49.44 12.92 -16.21
CA ILE A 926 48.32 12.06 -16.58
C ILE A 926 48.55 10.71 -15.91
N GLN A 927 47.69 10.35 -14.98
CA GLN A 927 47.68 9.05 -14.35
C GLN A 927 46.41 8.31 -14.72
N TYR A 928 46.50 7.00 -14.92
CA TYR A 928 45.36 6.15 -15.26
C TYR A 928 45.32 4.87 -14.41
N CYS A 929 44.13 4.33 -14.22
CA CYS A 929 43.94 2.94 -13.81
C CYS A 929 42.76 2.36 -14.58
N CYS A 930 42.79 1.06 -14.83
CA CYS A 930 41.63 0.34 -15.37
C CYS A 930 41.13 -0.63 -14.31
N GLN A 931 39.81 -0.75 -14.20
CA GLN A 931 39.20 -1.42 -13.07
C GLN A 931 37.85 -2.06 -13.39
N THR A 932 37.45 -2.97 -12.51
CA THR A 932 36.12 -3.56 -12.51
C THR A 932 35.05 -2.48 -12.32
N ALA A 933 33.85 -2.76 -12.80
CA ALA A 933 32.69 -1.87 -12.60
C ALA A 933 32.47 -1.52 -11.12
N SER A 934 32.73 -2.47 -10.21
CA SER A 934 32.59 -2.28 -8.78
C SER A 934 33.53 -1.22 -8.20
N ALA A 935 34.80 -1.23 -8.60
CA ALA A 935 35.79 -0.26 -8.12
C ALA A 935 35.55 1.14 -8.72
N ALA A 936 35.02 1.23 -9.95
CA ALA A 936 34.60 2.50 -10.57
C ALA A 936 33.42 3.16 -9.86
N THR A 937 32.45 2.39 -9.41
CA THR A 937 31.36 2.90 -8.58
C THR A 937 31.87 3.40 -7.23
N LEU A 938 32.85 2.71 -6.64
CA LEU A 938 33.45 3.07 -5.35
C LEU A 938 34.33 4.32 -5.41
N SER A 939 34.92 4.69 -6.56
CA SER A 939 35.64 5.97 -6.70
C SER A 939 34.77 7.21 -6.49
N ASN A 940 33.45 7.10 -6.68
CA ASN A 940 32.52 8.22 -6.59
C ASN A 940 31.99 8.45 -5.17
N VAL A 941 32.55 7.73 -4.18
CA VAL A 941 32.18 7.86 -2.77
C VAL A 941 32.76 9.16 -2.20
N THR A 942 31.91 9.94 -1.53
CA THR A 942 32.31 11.20 -0.89
C THR A 942 32.44 10.96 0.61
N PHE A 943 33.62 11.13 1.20
CA PHE A 943 33.79 11.07 2.66
C PHE A 943 33.09 12.25 3.32
N ILE A 944 32.49 11.99 4.49
CA ILE A 944 31.67 12.97 5.20
C ILE A 944 31.98 12.99 6.70
N ASP A 945 31.74 14.14 7.32
CA ASP A 945 31.73 14.33 8.77
C ASP A 945 30.31 14.74 9.24
N TYR A 946 30.14 15.29 10.44
CA TYR A 946 28.83 15.72 10.93
C TYR A 946 28.27 16.97 10.21
N ASN A 947 29.08 17.71 9.45
CA ASN A 947 28.68 18.93 8.74
C ASN A 947 28.41 18.66 7.24
N TYR A 948 28.11 17.41 6.89
CA TYR A 948 28.10 16.92 5.51
C TYR A 948 27.03 17.55 4.61
N ASP A 949 25.93 18.03 5.18
CA ASP A 949 24.91 18.75 4.42
C ASP A 949 25.17 20.27 4.41
N GLY A 950 26.04 20.79 5.29
CA GLY A 950 26.32 22.22 5.43
C GLY A 950 25.09 23.06 5.77
N LEU A 951 23.99 22.40 6.17
CA LEU A 951 22.69 23.04 6.39
C LEU A 951 22.45 23.29 7.87
N THR A 952 21.47 24.15 8.14
CA THR A 952 20.87 24.31 9.46
C THR A 952 19.71 23.34 9.58
N HIS A 953 19.79 22.39 10.51
CA HIS A 953 18.71 21.44 10.77
C HIS A 953 17.52 22.19 11.38
N SER A 954 16.41 22.25 10.65
CA SER A 954 15.24 23.04 11.04
C SER A 954 14.02 22.16 11.22
N TYR A 955 13.38 22.26 12.38
CA TYR A 955 12.24 21.45 12.80
C TYR A 955 11.05 22.33 13.18
N SER A 956 9.86 21.90 12.76
CA SER A 956 8.59 22.42 13.25
C SER A 956 7.85 21.32 13.99
N VAL A 957 7.81 21.42 15.31
CA VAL A 957 7.34 20.35 16.21
C VAL A 957 6.03 20.72 16.90
N GLY A 958 5.38 21.81 16.48
CA GLY A 958 4.03 22.19 16.88
C GLY A 958 3.81 22.18 18.39
N GLU A 959 2.85 21.39 18.85
CA GLU A 959 2.45 21.25 20.26
C GLU A 959 3.37 20.36 21.09
N LEU A 960 4.26 19.61 20.44
CA LEU A 960 5.00 18.52 21.08
C LEU A 960 5.81 18.97 22.32
N PRO A 961 6.53 20.12 22.32
CA PRO A 961 7.21 20.59 23.52
C PRO A 961 6.29 20.93 24.69
N TYR A 962 5.09 21.46 24.41
CA TYR A 962 4.09 21.73 25.44
C TYR A 962 3.57 20.42 26.04
N LEU A 963 3.28 19.43 25.18
CA LEU A 963 2.80 18.12 25.59
C LEU A 963 3.81 17.38 26.47
N TRP A 964 5.10 17.41 26.12
CA TRP A 964 6.14 16.87 26.99
C TRP A 964 6.24 17.63 28.32
N GLY A 965 6.18 18.96 28.29
CA GLY A 965 6.34 19.77 29.49
C GLY A 965 5.17 19.71 30.48
N THR A 966 3.96 19.44 29.98
CA THR A 966 2.70 19.62 30.73
C THR A 966 1.82 18.35 30.80
N CYS A 967 1.81 17.51 29.76
CA CYS A 967 0.90 16.35 29.65
C CYS A 967 1.59 15.00 29.83
N ASP A 968 2.92 14.97 29.91
CA ASP A 968 3.71 13.77 30.19
C ASP A 968 3.66 13.41 31.68
N THR A 969 3.70 12.12 31.98
CA THR A 969 3.70 11.57 33.35
C THR A 969 5.05 11.04 33.80
N ALA A 970 6.06 11.04 32.92
CA ALA A 970 7.42 10.69 33.29
C ALA A 970 7.98 11.60 34.41
N LYS A 971 8.83 11.02 35.27
CA LYS A 971 9.38 11.72 36.46
C LYS A 971 10.21 12.94 36.07
N ARG A 972 10.26 13.90 36.99
CA ARG A 972 11.05 15.13 36.90
C ARG A 972 12.52 14.80 36.60
N GLN A 973 13.05 15.43 35.56
CA GLN A 973 14.41 15.27 35.06
C GLN A 973 15.38 16.15 35.87
N ASP A 974 16.58 15.65 36.13
CA ASP A 974 17.63 16.40 36.82
C ASP A 974 18.13 17.54 35.94
N VAL A 975 18.30 18.73 36.51
CA VAL A 975 18.88 19.88 35.80
C VAL A 975 20.38 19.65 35.67
N LEU A 976 20.87 19.56 34.43
CA LEU A 976 22.31 19.45 34.15
C LEU A 976 22.96 20.84 34.11
N GLU A 977 22.28 21.81 33.50
CA GLU A 977 22.79 23.17 33.34
C GLU A 977 21.65 24.20 33.32
N LYS A 978 21.86 25.37 33.93
CA LYS A 978 20.92 26.51 33.88
C LYS A 978 21.50 27.60 32.99
N ILE A 979 20.71 28.09 32.05
CA ILE A 979 21.16 29.02 31.02
C ILE A 979 20.27 30.28 31.07
N GLY A 980 20.87 31.45 30.82
CA GLY A 980 20.11 32.68 30.53
C GLY A 980 19.33 32.57 29.20
N MET A 981 18.62 33.63 28.79
CA MET A 981 17.95 33.65 27.46
C MET A 981 18.94 33.53 26.30
N ASP A 982 20.16 34.03 26.52
CA ASP A 982 21.35 33.74 25.73
C ASP A 982 22.37 33.13 26.69
N GLY A 983 22.90 31.95 26.37
CA GLY A 983 24.00 31.41 27.14
C GLY A 983 24.77 30.32 26.43
N THR A 984 26.05 30.25 26.79
CA THR A 984 27.00 29.29 26.25
C THR A 984 26.68 27.91 26.81
N VAL A 985 26.65 26.93 25.93
CA VAL A 985 26.47 25.51 26.23
C VAL A 985 27.73 24.81 25.76
N GLY A 986 28.57 24.41 26.71
CA GLY A 986 29.64 23.48 26.41
C GLY A 986 29.04 22.09 26.19
N SER A 987 28.62 21.76 24.97
CA SER A 987 28.16 20.40 24.65
C SER A 987 29.23 19.34 24.96
N ALA A 988 30.51 19.74 24.90
CA ALA A 988 31.67 19.00 25.36
C ALA A 988 31.68 18.82 26.89
N GLY A 989 30.92 17.83 27.39
CA GLY A 989 30.89 17.45 28.80
C GLY A 989 29.53 16.98 29.31
N LEU A 990 28.45 17.15 28.54
CA LEU A 990 27.11 16.68 28.90
C LEU A 990 26.98 15.16 28.69
N ASP A 991 26.36 14.46 29.65
CA ASP A 991 25.97 13.06 29.50
C ASP A 991 24.82 12.96 28.48
N THR A 992 25.13 12.53 27.26
CA THR A 992 24.18 12.36 26.15
C THR A 992 23.60 10.95 26.06
N LEU A 993 24.02 10.01 26.93
CA LEU A 993 23.65 8.59 26.85
C LEU A 993 22.18 8.33 27.22
N THR A 994 21.59 9.19 28.04
CA THR A 994 20.18 9.09 28.46
C THR A 994 19.26 10.04 27.67
N GLY A 995 19.79 10.69 26.63
CA GLY A 995 19.18 11.83 25.97
C GLY A 995 19.29 13.12 26.79
N ASN A 996 18.89 14.25 26.20
CA ASN A 996 18.85 15.57 26.83
C ASN A 996 17.62 16.36 26.39
N TYR A 997 17.13 17.22 27.28
CA TYR A 997 16.06 18.17 26.99
C TYR A 997 16.55 19.60 27.13
N ILE A 998 16.04 20.49 26.27
CA ILE A 998 16.04 21.93 26.50
C ILE A 998 14.66 22.28 27.08
N GLU A 999 14.66 22.70 28.33
CA GLU A 999 13.47 23.21 29.01
C GLU A 999 13.37 24.71 28.82
N VAL A 1000 12.21 25.17 28.37
CA VAL A 1000 11.86 26.59 28.35
C VAL A 1000 10.66 26.81 29.28
N ASN A 1001 10.87 27.55 30.37
CA ASN A 1001 9.76 28.02 31.21
C ASN A 1001 9.52 29.49 30.88
N THR A 1002 8.31 29.85 30.48
CA THR A 1002 8.00 31.24 30.11
C THR A 1002 6.54 31.58 30.36
N THR A 1003 6.25 32.87 30.48
CA THR A 1003 4.87 33.40 30.49
C THR A 1003 4.64 34.20 29.22
N ALA A 1004 3.84 33.67 28.30
CA ALA A 1004 3.49 34.35 27.06
C ALA A 1004 2.23 35.20 27.25
N THR A 1005 2.21 36.42 26.70
CA THR A 1005 1.05 37.31 26.79
C THR A 1005 -0.13 36.82 25.95
N GLN A 1006 0.15 36.16 24.84
CA GLN A 1006 -0.81 35.56 23.91
C GLN A 1006 -0.21 34.30 23.28
N ALA A 1007 -1.02 33.52 22.55
CA ALA A 1007 -0.52 32.40 21.77
C ALA A 1007 0.41 32.87 20.65
N GLY A 1008 1.48 32.11 20.37
CA GLY A 1008 2.53 32.50 19.43
C GLY A 1008 3.41 31.33 19.01
N ILE A 1009 4.57 31.64 18.45
CA ILE A 1009 5.59 30.68 18.05
C ILE A 1009 6.89 31.03 18.78
N GLY A 1010 7.45 30.04 19.46
CA GLY A 1010 8.79 30.09 20.04
C GLY A 1010 9.77 29.30 19.19
N THR A 1011 11.01 29.77 19.11
CA THR A 1011 12.09 29.10 18.38
C THR A 1011 13.31 28.96 19.26
N VAL A 1012 13.79 27.74 19.46
CA VAL A 1012 15.09 27.48 20.07
C VAL A 1012 16.15 27.40 18.97
N HIS A 1013 17.22 28.18 19.15
CA HIS A 1013 18.38 28.24 18.28
C HIS A 1013 19.55 27.58 19.00
N VAL A 1014 20.05 26.48 18.46
CA VAL A 1014 21.29 25.85 18.90
C VAL A 1014 22.39 26.27 17.94
N LEU A 1015 23.39 27.00 18.44
CA LEU A 1015 24.39 27.68 17.63
C LEU A 1015 25.75 26.97 17.68
N ARG A 1016 26.50 27.08 16.58
CA ARG A 1016 27.91 26.68 16.50
C ARG A 1016 28.81 27.72 17.18
N ALA A 1017 30.09 27.39 17.33
CA ALA A 1017 31.09 28.30 17.89
C ALA A 1017 31.24 29.63 17.11
N ASP A 1018 30.97 29.63 15.81
CA ASP A 1018 30.98 30.83 14.95
C ASP A 1018 29.69 31.66 15.02
N GLY A 1019 28.70 31.25 15.84
CA GLY A 1019 27.41 31.90 15.98
C GLY A 1019 26.37 31.50 14.93
N SER A 1020 26.72 30.67 13.94
CA SER A 1020 25.75 30.18 12.95
C SER A 1020 24.80 29.14 13.55
N PRO A 1021 23.52 29.09 13.15
CA PRO A 1021 22.57 28.11 13.67
C PRO A 1021 22.88 26.70 13.15
N ALA A 1022 23.08 25.77 14.07
CA ALA A 1022 23.17 24.33 13.81
C ALA A 1022 21.78 23.68 13.80
N ILE A 1023 20.98 23.95 14.84
CA ILE A 1023 19.63 23.38 14.99
C ILE A 1023 18.64 24.51 15.29
N LEU A 1024 17.49 24.51 14.60
CA LEU A 1024 16.37 25.40 14.83
C LEU A 1024 15.13 24.56 15.15
N VAL A 1025 14.53 24.78 16.32
CA VAL A 1025 13.29 24.07 16.71
C VAL A 1025 12.19 25.07 16.98
N SER A 1026 11.18 25.10 16.11
CA SER A 1026 10.00 25.96 16.22
C SER A 1026 8.80 25.19 16.78
N PHE A 1027 8.05 25.83 17.69
CA PHE A 1027 6.91 25.22 18.39
C PHE A 1027 5.88 26.26 18.84
N HIS A 1028 4.67 25.80 19.18
CA HIS A 1028 3.57 26.67 19.60
C HIS A 1028 3.70 27.09 21.06
N LEU A 1029 3.53 28.39 21.31
CA LEU A 1029 3.41 28.98 22.64
C LEU A 1029 1.94 29.18 22.99
N HIS A 1030 1.61 28.88 24.24
CA HIS A 1030 0.28 29.04 24.83
C HIS A 1030 0.31 30.25 25.75
N ALA A 1031 -0.78 31.02 25.75
CA ALA A 1031 -0.92 32.16 26.65
C ALA A 1031 -0.84 31.72 28.13
N GLY A 1032 -0.25 32.55 28.97
CA GLY A 1032 -0.03 32.27 30.39
C GLY A 1032 1.31 31.57 30.66
N LYS A 1033 1.49 31.12 31.90
CA LYS A 1033 2.73 30.50 32.39
C LYS A 1033 2.75 29.03 32.03
N ASN A 1034 3.68 28.64 31.16
CA ASN A 1034 3.79 27.28 30.65
C ASN A 1034 5.24 26.77 30.69
N ARG A 1035 5.37 25.44 30.68
CA ARG A 1035 6.63 24.70 30.64
C ARG A 1035 6.70 23.94 29.31
N TYR A 1036 7.80 24.10 28.59
CA TYR A 1036 8.06 23.43 27.32
C TYR A 1036 9.32 22.59 27.43
N LEU A 1037 9.28 21.36 26.94
CA LEU A 1037 10.41 20.43 26.93
C LEU A 1037 10.71 20.00 25.50
N ILE A 1038 11.88 20.36 25.01
CA ILE A 1038 12.33 20.05 23.66
C ILE A 1038 13.41 18.98 23.79
N ARG A 1039 13.15 17.78 23.26
CA ARG A 1039 14.14 16.72 23.25
C ARG A 1039 15.17 17.00 22.17
N ILE A 1040 16.35 17.51 22.54
CA ILE A 1040 17.33 17.98 21.56
C ILE A 1040 18.28 16.87 21.08
N SER A 1041 18.45 15.84 21.89
CA SER A 1041 19.30 14.67 21.61
C SER A 1041 18.80 13.81 20.44
N TRP A 1042 17.66 14.11 19.86
CA TRP A 1042 17.22 13.44 18.63
C TRP A 1042 17.99 13.88 17.38
N ASP A 1043 18.90 14.85 17.47
CA ASP A 1043 19.58 15.46 16.32
C ASP A 1043 21.08 15.16 16.38
N SER A 1044 21.64 14.80 15.23
CA SER A 1044 23.05 14.43 15.09
C SER A 1044 24.01 15.56 15.43
N MET A 1045 23.66 16.82 15.18
CA MET A 1045 24.51 17.96 15.49
C MET A 1045 24.75 18.11 17.00
N TRP A 1046 23.84 17.62 17.84
CA TRP A 1046 24.03 17.58 19.30
C TRP A 1046 25.23 16.71 19.71
N TYR A 1047 25.56 15.67 18.93
CA TYR A 1047 26.66 14.74 19.17
C TYR A 1047 27.97 15.14 18.48
N SER A 1048 27.93 16.16 17.62
CA SER A 1048 29.07 16.56 16.79
C SER A 1048 30.21 17.23 17.56
N GLY A 1049 29.93 17.74 18.76
CA GLY A 1049 30.85 18.61 19.52
C GLY A 1049 31.02 20.02 18.93
N MET A 1050 30.27 20.36 17.86
CA MET A 1050 30.34 21.69 17.21
C MET A 1050 29.38 22.73 17.83
N VAL A 1051 28.45 22.29 18.68
CA VAL A 1051 27.46 23.15 19.33
C VAL A 1051 28.08 23.87 20.53
N ASN A 1052 27.86 25.18 20.62
CA ASN A 1052 28.47 26.06 21.61
C ASN A 1052 27.48 26.91 22.42
N SER A 1053 26.28 27.22 21.93
CA SER A 1053 25.32 28.01 22.69
C SER A 1053 23.88 27.72 22.32
N VAL A 1054 22.96 28.09 23.21
CA VAL A 1054 21.51 27.98 22.99
C VAL A 1054 20.88 29.34 23.24
N ASN A 1055 20.08 29.78 22.28
CA ASN A 1055 19.29 31.01 22.36
C ASN A 1055 17.81 30.68 22.13
N PHE A 1056 16.92 31.55 22.63
CA PHE A 1056 15.48 31.40 22.43
C PHE A 1056 14.85 32.71 21.95
N ASP A 1057 14.09 32.61 20.86
CA ASP A 1057 13.35 33.73 20.26
C ASP A 1057 11.85 33.42 20.21
N SER A 1058 11.03 34.46 20.12
CA SER A 1058 9.57 34.37 20.09
C SER A 1058 8.95 35.53 19.32
N ASN A 1059 7.91 35.24 18.53
CA ASN A 1059 7.14 36.27 17.82
C ASN A 1059 6.12 36.99 18.72
N VAL A 1060 6.04 36.65 20.01
CA VAL A 1060 5.18 37.28 21.01
C VAL A 1060 5.98 37.71 22.24
N GLN A 1061 5.46 38.68 22.98
CA GLN A 1061 6.07 39.16 24.20
C GLN A 1061 6.06 38.09 25.30
N LEU A 1062 7.22 37.90 25.94
CA LEU A 1062 7.45 36.91 26.99
C LEU A 1062 7.86 37.59 28.29
N ASN A 1063 7.43 37.00 29.41
CA ASN A 1063 7.80 37.43 30.76
C ASN A 1063 8.36 36.25 31.56
N GLY A 1064 9.47 36.48 32.28
CA GLY A 1064 10.06 35.51 33.21
C GLY A 1064 10.56 34.23 32.52
N THR A 1065 11.17 34.36 31.34
CA THR A 1065 11.71 33.24 30.58
C THR A 1065 12.99 32.68 31.21
N SER A 1066 13.09 31.36 31.30
CA SER A 1066 14.31 30.65 31.70
C SER A 1066 14.53 29.44 30.82
N ILE A 1067 15.80 29.13 30.53
CA ILE A 1067 16.20 28.00 29.71
C ILE A 1067 17.08 27.08 30.56
N ASN A 1068 16.79 25.78 30.59
CA ASN A 1068 17.62 24.81 31.29
C ASN A 1068 17.93 23.63 30.37
N ILE A 1069 19.11 23.04 30.50
CA ILE A 1069 19.40 21.72 29.93
C ILE A 1069 19.13 20.69 31.02
N LEU A 1070 18.27 19.73 30.69
CA LEU A 1070 17.90 18.65 31.59
C LEU A 1070 18.50 17.33 31.10
N LYS A 1071 18.75 16.44 32.05
CA LYS A 1071 19.05 15.04 31.77
C LYS A 1071 17.82 14.40 31.12
N GLY A 1072 18.03 13.60 30.10
CA GLY A 1072 16.96 12.79 29.55
C GLY A 1072 16.49 11.72 30.52
N ASP A 1073 15.42 11.04 30.15
CA ASP A 1073 14.76 10.03 30.97
C ASP A 1073 14.86 8.63 30.34
N THR A 1074 15.75 8.47 29.37
CA THR A 1074 15.89 7.21 28.65
C THR A 1074 16.83 6.28 29.37
N ASN A 1075 16.30 5.12 29.74
CA ASN A 1075 17.07 3.99 30.22
C ASN A 1075 16.96 2.86 29.19
N LEU A 1076 17.94 2.77 28.29
CA LEU A 1076 18.02 1.71 27.27
C LEU A 1076 18.03 0.29 27.91
N ASN A 1077 18.38 0.17 29.20
CA ASN A 1077 18.34 -1.09 29.96
C ASN A 1077 16.97 -1.39 30.62
N GLY A 1078 15.97 -0.51 30.48
CA GLY A 1078 14.76 -0.45 31.30
C GLY A 1078 13.54 -1.29 30.88
N LEU A 1079 13.64 -2.20 29.90
CA LEU A 1079 12.45 -2.92 29.37
C LEU A 1079 11.66 -3.74 30.42
N LYS A 1080 12.31 -4.24 31.48
CA LYS A 1080 11.62 -5.00 32.54
C LYS A 1080 10.62 -4.13 33.31
N THR A 1081 10.93 -2.84 33.50
CA THR A 1081 10.09 -1.91 34.25
C THR A 1081 8.93 -1.41 33.39
N TYR A 1082 9.17 -1.19 32.09
CA TYR A 1082 8.16 -0.72 31.13
C TYR A 1082 7.04 -1.75 30.90
N ALA A 1083 7.39 -3.02 30.68
CA ALA A 1083 6.41 -4.09 30.42
C ALA A 1083 5.49 -4.35 31.63
N LEU A 1084 5.99 -4.18 32.86
CA LEU A 1084 5.20 -4.37 34.08
C LEU A 1084 4.28 -3.18 34.40
N GLN A 1085 4.62 -1.97 33.98
CA GLN A 1085 3.83 -0.75 34.26
C GLN A 1085 2.75 -0.47 33.21
N HIS A 1086 2.95 -0.86 31.96
CA HIS A 1086 2.01 -0.53 30.87
C HIS A 1086 1.01 -1.63 30.50
N PHE A 1087 1.31 -2.91 30.72
CA PHE A 1087 0.34 -3.99 30.48
C PHE A 1087 -0.52 -4.37 31.71
N SER A 1088 -0.26 -3.75 32.87
CA SER A 1088 -1.11 -3.86 34.06
C SER A 1088 -2.27 -2.85 34.09
N GLN A 1089 -2.27 -1.86 33.20
CA GLN A 1089 -3.38 -0.92 32.94
C GLN A 1089 -4.14 -1.36 31.69
#